data_AF-A0A251XLK2-F1
#
_entry.id   AF-A0A251XLK2-F1
#
_cell.length_a   1.000
_cell.length_b   1.000
_cell.length_c   1.000
_cell.angle_alpha   90.00
_cell.angle_beta   90.00
_cell.angle_gamma   90.00
#
_symmetry.space_group_name_H-M   'P 1'
#
loop_
_entity.id
_entity.type
_entity.pdbx_description
1 polymer ?
#
loop_
_entity_poly.entity_id
_entity_poly.type
_entity_poly.pdbx_seq_one_letter_code
_entity_poly.pdbx_strand_id
1 'polypeptide(L)'
;MWHVHGGWTDSFVLGSHEILFPTTPARDAWGLGRGGRAWPASAREVDPSSLHETHVDLVLLQRVAEIDEAERLLGRRLGSDVPAVFLEHNTPRGAPTETVHALAGRDDIPVIHVTRFNALMWDTGSAPTTVVEHGVPDPGTLFTGDVASFGAVINEPVRRGRITGTDLLPAFAAVAPVEVFGMGTDLLPGAFPDLGERIVPRGDLPTARMHPELARLRAYVHPHRWTSLGLSLLEAMHMGMPVLVLDATEASRAVPPDAGAISSDPADLVRVARLLLADPDEAARRGRVAREAALAATRSAGSCATWTPCCTTPWTRPLAVAPGARPPHPPHALPAPPARREDDTMRIAMISEHASPLATLGGVDAGGQNVHVAALSAALAEEGHTVTVYTRRDDAALPARVAFAPGVEVVHLDAGPARAVPKDELLPHMGELADGLLADWRTARPDVVHSHFWMSGVAALDAAARLASSPVGAAAAPPVLHTFHALGSVKRRHLGAEDTSPAARAELEPGVGRRADAVIATCSDEAAELVRAGVDAARITVIPCGVDIGHFTPRAYDDAADADPTHPMRVMVVGRLVPRKGVDLAIEALGILARRGRRDVELVIVGGSGDAADAGEDAEARRLMDAARAAGVADRVRLHGRVSQADMPAVMRTADVVVCAPWYEPFGIVPLEAMASGVPVVASAVGGLTDSVVDGVTGILVPPRDPAAIADALGELLADPARRRRLGRAGRDRMEHGYAWSTVAARTADAYRAAIQAAAPDALPADPTVVDAHLDALAPVLADLRTHAPRLTAWGREMADRMSHGARLLAAGNGGSAAEAQHLTSELVGRFDGDRRPFSAIALHSESSAVTAIGNDYGFDEVFARQVHAHARSGDIVVLLSTSGRSQNLLRAAAAARAAGATTWAMTGPGPNPLVEACDEHIALDGPSANVQEAQLVAVHAICRSFESRLQANDRAAARASAAPAPVSGAASASVPVTVAPASTTAEPAEVPA
;
A
#
# COMPACT_ATOMS: atom_id res chain seq x y z
N MET A 1 -26.07 9.78 -23.48
CA MET A 1 -25.40 10.48 -22.36
C MET A 1 -25.01 11.88 -22.83
N TRP A 2 -25.04 12.90 -21.96
CA TRP A 2 -24.46 14.22 -22.27
C TRP A 2 -23.05 14.37 -21.71
N HIS A 3 -22.17 15.06 -22.43
CA HIS A 3 -20.81 15.35 -21.95
C HIS A 3 -20.87 16.52 -20.96
N VAL A 4 -20.80 16.22 -19.66
CA VAL A 4 -20.83 17.21 -18.57
C VAL A 4 -19.49 17.28 -17.84
N HIS A 5 -18.78 16.15 -17.65
CA HIS A 5 -17.55 16.10 -16.88
C HIS A 5 -16.48 15.20 -17.53
N GLY A 6 -15.35 15.79 -17.96
CA GLY A 6 -14.34 15.12 -18.79
C GLY A 6 -13.67 13.91 -18.14
N GLY A 7 -13.10 14.04 -16.94
CA GLY A 7 -12.22 13.01 -16.37
C GLY A 7 -12.85 11.61 -16.18
N TRP A 8 -14.06 11.52 -15.63
CA TRP A 8 -14.72 10.20 -15.47
C TRP A 8 -15.28 9.68 -16.79
N THR A 9 -15.76 10.57 -17.65
CA THR A 9 -16.26 10.20 -18.99
C THR A 9 -15.13 9.61 -19.82
N ASP A 10 -13.90 10.16 -19.71
CA ASP A 10 -12.70 9.62 -20.36
C ASP A 10 -12.43 8.15 -19.96
N SER A 11 -12.63 7.79 -18.68
CA SER A 11 -12.53 6.39 -18.25
C SER A 11 -13.70 5.53 -18.74
N PHE A 12 -14.92 6.07 -18.71
CA PHE A 12 -16.14 5.33 -19.04
C PHE A 12 -16.23 4.97 -20.53
N VAL A 13 -15.85 5.88 -21.42
CA VAL A 13 -15.91 5.66 -22.88
C VAL A 13 -14.86 4.69 -23.41
N LEU A 14 -13.81 4.38 -22.64
CA LEU A 14 -12.83 3.35 -22.96
C LEU A 14 -13.37 1.93 -22.77
N GLY A 15 -14.57 1.80 -22.19
CA GLY A 15 -15.25 0.52 -22.03
C GLY A 15 -15.78 -0.10 -23.32
N SER A 16 -16.37 -1.29 -23.19
CA SER A 16 -16.92 -2.05 -24.32
C SER A 16 -18.28 -1.55 -24.81
N HIS A 17 -18.82 -0.47 -24.24
CA HIS A 17 -20.14 0.05 -24.57
C HIS A 17 -20.10 1.01 -25.76
N GLU A 18 -21.12 0.95 -26.62
CA GLU A 18 -21.40 2.02 -27.58
C GLU A 18 -22.14 3.16 -26.88
N ILE A 19 -21.61 4.38 -26.97
CA ILE A 19 -22.12 5.54 -26.22
C ILE A 19 -22.54 6.61 -27.21
N LEU A 20 -23.80 7.01 -27.11
CA LEU A 20 -24.39 8.05 -27.93
C LEU A 20 -24.35 9.40 -27.21
N PHE A 21 -23.75 10.40 -27.88
CA PHE A 21 -23.66 11.79 -27.43
C PHE A 21 -24.53 12.69 -28.33
N PRO A 22 -25.67 13.19 -27.82
CA PRO A 22 -26.48 14.17 -28.54
C PRO A 22 -25.65 15.40 -28.89
N THR A 23 -25.66 15.79 -30.16
CA THR A 23 -24.77 16.83 -30.70
C THR A 23 -25.53 17.83 -31.55
N THR A 24 -25.44 19.12 -31.21
CA THR A 24 -26.07 20.21 -31.98
C THR A 24 -25.01 21.03 -32.72
N PRO A 25 -25.39 21.74 -33.80
CA PRO A 25 -24.47 22.67 -34.47
C PRO A 25 -23.90 23.76 -33.56
N ALA A 26 -24.64 24.14 -32.51
CA ALA A 26 -24.24 25.17 -31.56
C ALA A 26 -23.16 24.72 -30.56
N ARG A 27 -22.98 23.40 -30.37
CA ARG A 27 -22.01 22.81 -29.41
C ARG A 27 -22.14 23.38 -27.99
N ASP A 28 -23.37 23.65 -27.58
CA ASP A 28 -23.70 24.19 -26.26
C ASP A 28 -23.78 23.09 -25.18
N ALA A 29 -24.19 23.44 -23.97
CA ALA A 29 -24.32 22.51 -22.83
C ALA A 29 -25.32 21.35 -23.04
N TRP A 30 -26.09 21.35 -24.13
CA TRP A 30 -27.07 20.32 -24.48
C TRP A 30 -26.71 19.56 -25.76
N GLY A 31 -25.69 20.02 -26.49
CA GLY A 31 -25.25 19.44 -27.75
C GLY A 31 -23.74 19.44 -27.98
N LEU A 32 -22.93 19.41 -26.91
CA LEU A 32 -21.47 19.46 -27.00
C LEU A 32 -20.87 18.29 -27.80
N GLY A 33 -21.53 17.13 -27.79
CA GLY A 33 -20.99 15.90 -28.37
C GLY A 33 -19.72 15.43 -27.65
N ARG A 34 -18.71 15.03 -28.43
CA ARG A 34 -17.39 14.62 -27.93
C ARG A 34 -16.54 15.79 -27.43
N GLY A 35 -16.95 17.04 -27.67
CA GLY A 35 -16.21 18.22 -27.20
C GLY A 35 -14.74 18.27 -27.65
N GLY A 36 -14.44 17.74 -28.84
CA GLY A 36 -13.07 17.69 -29.37
C GLY A 36 -12.17 16.58 -28.80
N ARG A 37 -12.69 15.67 -27.96
CA ARG A 37 -11.91 14.57 -27.37
C ARG A 37 -11.64 13.45 -28.37
N ALA A 38 -10.45 12.86 -28.28
CA ALA A 38 -10.01 11.73 -29.09
C ALA A 38 -10.50 10.38 -28.53
N TRP A 39 -11.80 10.28 -28.23
CA TRP A 39 -12.45 9.05 -27.78
C TRP A 39 -12.54 7.97 -28.86
N PRO A 40 -12.69 6.68 -28.47
CA PRO A 40 -12.83 5.58 -29.42
C PRO A 40 -14.05 5.73 -30.33
N ALA A 41 -14.09 4.93 -31.39
CA ALA A 41 -15.20 4.94 -32.37
C ALA A 41 -16.55 4.55 -31.74
N SER A 42 -16.54 3.86 -30.60
CA SER A 42 -17.73 3.54 -29.81
C SER A 42 -18.40 4.77 -29.20
N ALA A 43 -17.69 5.88 -29.02
CA ALA A 43 -18.27 7.17 -28.60
C ALA A 43 -18.75 7.96 -29.82
N ARG A 44 -20.04 7.83 -30.14
CA ARG A 44 -20.67 8.37 -31.36
C ARG A 44 -21.44 9.65 -31.08
N GLU A 45 -21.21 10.66 -31.90
CA GLU A 45 -22.07 11.85 -31.96
C GLU A 45 -23.33 11.53 -32.76
N VAL A 46 -24.50 11.93 -32.24
CA VAL A 46 -25.79 11.69 -32.89
C VAL A 46 -26.61 12.98 -32.95
N ASP A 47 -27.35 13.18 -34.04
CA ASP A 47 -28.30 14.27 -34.15
C ASP A 47 -29.47 14.02 -33.18
N PRO A 48 -29.79 14.94 -32.26
CA PRO A 48 -30.86 14.74 -31.29
C PRO A 48 -32.22 14.39 -31.95
N SER A 49 -32.51 14.89 -33.15
CA SER A 49 -33.76 14.59 -33.87
C SER A 49 -33.88 13.12 -34.30
N SER A 50 -32.76 12.40 -34.41
CA SER A 50 -32.74 10.97 -34.76
C SER A 50 -32.96 10.03 -33.57
N LEU A 51 -32.89 10.54 -32.34
CA LEU A 51 -32.98 9.72 -31.13
C LEU A 51 -34.34 9.05 -30.95
N HIS A 52 -35.41 9.66 -31.46
CA HIS A 52 -36.76 9.10 -31.38
C HIS A 52 -36.88 7.72 -32.06
N GLU A 53 -36.07 7.47 -33.10
CA GLU A 53 -36.05 6.21 -33.86
C GLU A 53 -34.86 5.31 -33.48
N THR A 54 -33.95 5.81 -32.63
CA THR A 54 -32.73 5.09 -32.23
C THR A 54 -33.01 4.14 -31.06
N HIS A 55 -32.56 2.89 -31.16
CA HIS A 55 -32.62 1.95 -30.04
C HIS A 55 -31.60 2.34 -28.97
N VAL A 56 -32.06 2.55 -27.74
CA VAL A 56 -31.22 2.92 -26.58
C VAL A 56 -31.50 1.94 -25.45
N ASP A 57 -30.46 1.24 -25.01
CA ASP A 57 -30.56 0.24 -23.93
C ASP A 57 -30.62 0.88 -22.54
N LEU A 58 -29.96 2.04 -22.35
CA LEU A 58 -29.83 2.73 -21.08
C LEU A 58 -29.57 4.22 -21.28
N VAL A 59 -30.21 5.06 -20.46
CA VAL A 59 -29.89 6.49 -20.35
C VAL A 59 -29.09 6.78 -19.09
N LEU A 60 -27.89 7.35 -19.27
CA LEU A 60 -27.01 7.79 -18.19
C LEU A 60 -27.19 9.30 -17.98
N LEU A 61 -27.82 9.64 -16.85
CA LEU A 61 -28.18 11.00 -16.44
C LEU A 61 -27.13 11.56 -15.48
N GLN A 62 -26.84 12.86 -15.57
CA GLN A 62 -25.94 13.60 -14.69
C GLN A 62 -26.58 14.92 -14.18
N ARG A 63 -27.66 15.37 -14.82
CA ARG A 63 -28.43 16.55 -14.41
C ARG A 63 -29.90 16.20 -14.35
N VAL A 64 -30.62 16.72 -13.37
CA VAL A 64 -32.06 16.45 -13.21
C VAL A 64 -32.86 16.82 -14.47
N ALA A 65 -32.50 17.94 -15.11
CA ALA A 65 -33.14 18.39 -16.35
C ALA A 65 -32.91 17.46 -17.56
N GLU A 66 -31.95 16.53 -17.49
CA GLU A 66 -31.75 15.54 -18.57
C GLU A 66 -32.86 14.48 -18.59
N ILE A 67 -33.63 14.32 -17.52
CA ILE A 67 -34.77 13.40 -17.48
C ILE A 67 -35.81 13.86 -18.52
N ASP A 68 -36.32 15.09 -18.37
CA ASP A 68 -37.35 15.64 -19.24
C ASP A 68 -36.87 15.73 -20.69
N GLU A 69 -35.60 16.10 -20.90
CA GLU A 69 -35.04 16.23 -22.24
C GLU A 69 -34.82 14.87 -22.92
N ALA A 70 -34.37 13.84 -22.19
CA ALA A 70 -34.25 12.50 -22.73
C ALA A 70 -35.63 11.90 -23.08
N GLU A 71 -36.65 12.09 -22.23
CA GLU A 71 -38.02 11.66 -22.54
C GLU A 71 -38.56 12.37 -23.79
N ARG A 72 -38.30 13.67 -23.93
CA ARG A 72 -38.68 14.45 -25.11
C ARG A 72 -37.99 13.96 -26.40
N LEU A 73 -36.70 13.64 -26.33
CA LEU A 73 -35.92 13.20 -27.49
C LEU A 73 -36.21 11.75 -27.89
N LEU A 74 -36.46 10.86 -26.92
CA LEU A 74 -36.74 9.44 -27.16
C LEU A 74 -38.23 9.15 -27.41
N GLY A 75 -39.13 10.04 -26.97
CA GLY A 75 -40.58 9.79 -27.00
C GLY A 75 -41.01 8.66 -26.06
N ARG A 76 -40.20 8.34 -25.04
CA ARG A 76 -40.36 7.20 -24.12
C ARG A 76 -40.11 7.65 -22.69
N ARG A 77 -40.80 7.04 -21.72
CA ARG A 77 -40.65 7.37 -20.30
C ARG A 77 -39.43 6.68 -19.68
N LEU A 78 -38.59 7.43 -18.98
CA LEU A 78 -37.39 6.89 -18.34
C LEU A 78 -37.71 6.18 -17.03
N GLY A 79 -37.06 5.04 -16.81
CA GLY A 79 -37.28 4.16 -15.67
C GLY A 79 -38.38 3.12 -15.88
N SER A 80 -39.27 3.32 -16.87
CA SER A 80 -40.29 2.33 -17.27
C SER A 80 -40.11 1.79 -18.68
N ASP A 81 -40.00 2.66 -19.68
CA ASP A 81 -39.97 2.27 -21.10
C ASP A 81 -38.52 2.12 -21.60
N VAL A 82 -37.61 2.91 -21.02
CA VAL A 82 -36.17 2.84 -21.23
C VAL A 82 -35.49 2.90 -19.87
N PRO A 83 -34.62 1.93 -19.52
CA PRO A 83 -33.82 1.98 -18.29
C PRO A 83 -33.02 3.29 -18.20
N ALA A 84 -32.92 3.85 -17.00
CA ALA A 84 -32.09 5.02 -16.75
C ALA A 84 -31.37 4.89 -15.41
N VAL A 85 -30.19 5.49 -15.32
CA VAL A 85 -29.40 5.59 -14.08
C VAL A 85 -28.98 7.05 -13.91
N PHE A 86 -29.00 7.54 -12.67
CA PHE A 86 -28.57 8.90 -12.34
C PHE A 86 -27.21 8.88 -11.67
N LEU A 87 -26.18 9.37 -12.34
CA LEU A 87 -24.85 9.51 -11.78
C LEU A 87 -24.71 10.82 -11.01
N GLU A 88 -24.64 10.73 -9.69
CA GLU A 88 -24.44 11.87 -8.81
C GLU A 88 -22.96 11.99 -8.41
N HIS A 89 -22.29 12.93 -9.07
CA HIS A 89 -20.87 13.24 -8.87
C HIS A 89 -20.60 14.54 -8.11
N ASN A 90 -21.65 15.27 -7.74
CA ASN A 90 -21.58 16.50 -6.97
C ASN A 90 -21.91 16.25 -5.50
N THR A 91 -21.39 17.12 -4.65
CA THR A 91 -21.85 17.21 -3.26
C THR A 91 -23.16 17.99 -3.19
N PRO A 92 -24.01 17.74 -2.18
CA PRO A 92 -25.20 18.54 -1.94
C PRO A 92 -24.87 20.03 -1.88
N ARG A 93 -25.72 20.84 -2.51
CA ARG A 93 -25.65 22.30 -2.46
C ARG A 93 -26.59 22.80 -1.37
N GLY A 94 -26.09 23.62 -0.45
CA GLY A 94 -26.88 24.15 0.68
C GLY A 94 -26.47 23.51 2.01
N ALA A 95 -27.42 23.37 2.94
CA ALA A 95 -27.19 22.70 4.21
C ALA A 95 -27.19 21.18 3.99
N PRO A 96 -26.05 20.50 4.08
CA PRO A 96 -25.94 19.11 3.63
C PRO A 96 -26.78 18.14 4.46
N THR A 97 -27.09 18.48 5.71
CA THR A 97 -27.96 17.71 6.59
C THR A 97 -29.46 17.83 6.26
N GLU A 98 -29.84 18.77 5.40
CA GLU A 98 -31.24 19.07 5.04
C GLU A 98 -31.50 18.89 3.54
N THR A 99 -30.45 18.63 2.76
CA THR A 99 -30.55 18.59 1.30
C THR A 99 -30.93 17.20 0.83
N VAL A 100 -32.15 17.09 0.30
CA VAL A 100 -32.69 15.87 -0.28
C VAL A 100 -32.35 15.81 -1.78
N HIS A 101 -31.94 14.64 -2.26
CA HIS A 101 -31.64 14.40 -3.66
C HIS A 101 -32.92 14.51 -4.50
N ALA A 102 -32.82 15.04 -5.72
CA ALA A 102 -33.99 15.29 -6.57
C ALA A 102 -34.76 14.01 -6.94
N LEU A 103 -34.08 12.85 -6.92
CA LEU A 103 -34.69 11.55 -7.19
C LEU A 103 -35.16 10.83 -5.92
N ALA A 104 -35.12 11.44 -4.74
CA ALA A 104 -35.34 10.73 -3.48
C ALA A 104 -36.68 9.99 -3.36
N GLY A 105 -37.71 10.44 -4.09
CA GLY A 105 -39.02 9.79 -4.15
C GLY A 105 -39.24 8.84 -5.33
N ARG A 106 -38.22 8.56 -6.14
CA ARG A 106 -38.30 7.70 -7.33
C ARG A 106 -37.76 6.31 -7.03
N ASP A 107 -38.48 5.27 -7.41
CA ASP A 107 -38.05 3.86 -7.31
C ASP A 107 -37.70 3.24 -8.67
N ASP A 108 -37.87 4.01 -9.75
CA ASP A 108 -37.73 3.61 -11.15
C ASP A 108 -36.40 4.07 -11.80
N ILE A 109 -35.69 5.03 -11.17
CA ILE A 109 -34.35 5.46 -11.60
C ILE A 109 -33.38 5.37 -10.42
N PRO A 110 -32.44 4.41 -10.41
CA PRO A 110 -31.40 4.33 -9.39
C PRO A 110 -30.40 5.49 -9.44
N VAL A 111 -29.86 5.84 -8.27
CA VAL A 111 -28.78 6.82 -8.10
C VAL A 111 -27.44 6.10 -7.92
N ILE A 112 -26.47 6.42 -8.76
CA ILE A 112 -25.09 5.96 -8.65
C ILE A 112 -24.28 7.12 -8.07
N HIS A 113 -23.72 6.91 -6.88
CA HIS A 113 -22.73 7.81 -6.32
C HIS A 113 -21.34 7.40 -6.73
N VAL A 114 -20.48 8.39 -6.95
CA VAL A 114 -19.11 8.18 -7.42
C VAL A 114 -18.06 8.07 -6.32
N THR A 115 -18.47 8.32 -5.08
CA THR A 115 -17.67 8.14 -3.87
C THR A 115 -18.58 7.72 -2.72
N ARG A 116 -17.99 7.11 -1.68
CA ARG A 116 -18.75 6.80 -0.46
C ARG A 116 -19.17 8.07 0.28
N PHE A 117 -18.36 9.13 0.23
CA PHE A 117 -18.73 10.44 0.75
C PHE A 117 -20.00 11.00 0.08
N ASN A 118 -20.15 10.89 -1.24
CA ASN A 118 -21.39 11.32 -1.89
C ASN A 118 -22.61 10.57 -1.38
N ALA A 119 -22.50 9.24 -1.24
CA ALA A 119 -23.59 8.41 -0.72
C ALA A 119 -23.92 8.72 0.74
N LEU A 120 -22.91 9.08 1.54
CA LEU A 120 -23.10 9.53 2.92
C LEU A 120 -23.82 10.89 2.99
N MET A 121 -23.45 11.82 2.11
CA MET A 121 -23.88 13.22 2.22
C MET A 121 -25.22 13.51 1.54
N TRP A 122 -25.64 12.72 0.56
CA TRP A 122 -26.95 12.88 -0.07
C TRP A 122 -28.03 12.07 0.65
N ASP A 123 -29.14 12.72 0.98
CA ASP A 123 -30.38 11.99 1.30
C ASP A 123 -31.08 11.58 0.01
N THR A 124 -30.90 10.32 -0.41
CA THR A 124 -31.54 9.73 -1.59
C THR A 124 -32.90 9.09 -1.30
N GLY A 125 -33.45 9.25 -0.09
CA GLY A 125 -34.77 8.74 0.27
C GLY A 125 -34.98 7.27 -0.05
N SER A 126 -35.98 6.97 -0.88
CA SER A 126 -36.30 5.61 -1.33
C SER A 126 -35.63 5.21 -2.64
N ALA A 127 -34.83 6.09 -3.25
CA ALA A 127 -34.18 5.79 -4.52
C ALA A 127 -33.15 4.67 -4.36
N PRO A 128 -33.20 3.61 -5.19
CA PRO A 128 -32.18 2.57 -5.17
C PRO A 128 -30.81 3.20 -5.41
N THR A 129 -29.87 3.00 -4.49
CA THR A 129 -28.60 3.71 -4.49
C THR A 129 -27.42 2.73 -4.46
N THR A 130 -26.38 3.00 -5.23
CA THR A 130 -25.11 2.26 -5.20
C THR A 130 -23.91 3.18 -5.33
N VAL A 131 -22.72 2.72 -4.96
CA VAL A 131 -21.46 3.45 -5.13
C VAL A 131 -20.60 2.77 -6.19
N VAL A 132 -20.21 3.52 -7.21
CA VAL A 132 -19.23 3.11 -8.23
C VAL A 132 -18.09 4.12 -8.21
N GLU A 133 -16.94 3.74 -7.66
CA GLU A 133 -15.81 4.65 -7.51
C GLU A 133 -15.27 5.14 -8.87
N HIS A 134 -14.80 6.39 -8.90
CA HIS A 134 -14.23 6.97 -10.11
C HIS A 134 -12.95 6.24 -10.58
N GLY A 135 -12.89 5.96 -11.88
CA GLY A 135 -11.66 5.61 -12.57
C GLY A 135 -11.02 6.83 -13.25
N VAL A 136 -9.70 6.83 -13.32
CA VAL A 136 -8.91 7.75 -14.15
C VAL A 136 -8.01 6.88 -15.05
N PRO A 137 -7.94 7.15 -16.36
CA PRO A 137 -6.98 6.46 -17.23
C PRO A 137 -5.54 6.72 -16.77
N ASP A 138 -4.72 5.68 -16.57
CA ASP A 138 -3.32 5.86 -16.15
C ASP A 138 -2.53 6.62 -17.23
N PRO A 139 -2.08 7.87 -16.97
CA PRO A 139 -1.23 8.62 -17.89
C PRO A 139 0.22 8.13 -17.90
N GLY A 140 0.57 7.15 -17.06
CA GLY A 140 1.93 6.68 -16.84
C GLY A 140 2.69 7.53 -15.82
N THR A 141 3.93 7.12 -15.52
CA THR A 141 4.82 7.88 -14.65
C THR A 141 5.36 9.09 -15.42
N LEU A 142 4.86 10.29 -15.10
CA LEU A 142 5.25 11.53 -15.76
C LEU A 142 6.05 12.49 -14.85
N PHE A 143 5.96 12.33 -13.53
CA PHE A 143 6.53 13.25 -12.56
C PHE A 143 8.06 13.41 -12.70
N THR A 144 8.50 14.65 -12.89
CA THR A 144 9.91 15.07 -12.89
C THR A 144 10.24 16.00 -11.72
N GLY A 145 9.29 16.82 -11.28
CA GLY A 145 9.47 17.74 -10.13
C GLY A 145 10.61 18.76 -10.29
N ASP A 146 11.06 19.02 -11.52
CA ASP A 146 12.22 19.87 -11.86
C ASP A 146 11.94 21.37 -11.70
N VAL A 147 10.67 21.76 -11.64
CA VAL A 147 10.24 23.15 -11.43
C VAL A 147 9.88 23.35 -9.95
N ALA A 148 10.56 24.29 -9.32
CA ALA A 148 10.37 24.69 -7.92
C ALA A 148 9.09 25.55 -7.72
N SER A 149 7.96 25.02 -8.17
CA SER A 149 6.60 25.57 -8.04
C SER A 149 5.64 24.46 -7.63
N PHE A 150 4.46 24.82 -7.11
CA PHE A 150 3.38 23.88 -6.83
C PHE A 150 2.30 23.93 -7.91
N GLY A 151 1.64 22.81 -8.17
CA GLY A 151 0.51 22.74 -9.10
C GLY A 151 -0.83 22.61 -8.40
N ALA A 152 -1.87 23.28 -8.88
CA ALA A 152 -3.25 23.05 -8.46
C ALA A 152 -4.18 23.03 -9.67
N VAL A 153 -5.18 22.16 -9.68
CA VAL A 153 -6.20 22.09 -10.74
C VAL A 153 -7.55 22.46 -10.14
N ILE A 154 -8.00 23.68 -10.43
CA ILE A 154 -9.21 24.25 -9.83
C ILE A 154 -10.03 24.95 -10.92
N ASN A 155 -11.19 24.39 -11.23
CA ASN A 155 -12.16 25.05 -12.11
C ASN A 155 -12.96 26.10 -11.34
N GLU A 156 -13.07 27.29 -11.92
CA GLU A 156 -13.81 28.44 -11.42
C GLU A 156 -13.35 28.89 -10.01
N PRO A 157 -12.03 29.08 -9.79
CA PRO A 157 -11.46 29.22 -8.44
C PRO A 157 -12.01 30.44 -7.69
N VAL A 158 -12.24 31.56 -8.37
CA VAL A 158 -12.78 32.79 -7.74
C VAL A 158 -14.26 32.62 -7.38
N ARG A 159 -15.06 32.06 -8.29
CA ARG A 159 -16.51 31.85 -8.07
C ARG A 159 -16.78 30.81 -6.98
N ARG A 160 -15.98 29.74 -6.93
CA ARG A 160 -16.13 28.64 -5.95
C ARG A 160 -15.45 28.93 -4.61
N GLY A 161 -14.46 29.82 -4.59
CA GLY A 161 -13.84 30.36 -3.39
C GLY A 161 -13.47 29.28 -2.36
N ARG A 162 -14.12 29.32 -1.19
CA ARG A 162 -13.83 28.42 -0.08
C ARG A 162 -14.18 26.96 -0.34
N ILE A 163 -15.11 26.66 -1.23
CA ILE A 163 -15.52 25.28 -1.59
C ILE A 163 -14.32 24.52 -2.16
N THR A 164 -13.57 25.18 -3.05
CA THR A 164 -12.35 24.65 -3.66
C THR A 164 -11.09 25.05 -2.89
N GLY A 165 -11.23 25.73 -1.76
CA GLY A 165 -10.11 26.22 -0.95
C GLY A 165 -9.19 27.20 -1.66
N THR A 166 -9.72 28.01 -2.59
CA THR A 166 -8.95 29.03 -3.30
C THR A 166 -8.29 30.02 -2.33
N ASP A 167 -8.94 30.29 -1.19
CA ASP A 167 -8.42 31.11 -0.08
C ASP A 167 -7.19 30.52 0.62
N LEU A 168 -6.86 29.25 0.40
CA LEU A 168 -5.67 28.60 0.96
C LEU A 168 -4.43 28.72 0.08
N LEU A 169 -4.59 29.02 -1.22
CA LEU A 169 -3.47 29.18 -2.16
C LEU A 169 -2.40 30.17 -1.69
N PRO A 170 -2.73 31.33 -1.07
CA PRO A 170 -1.74 32.26 -0.54
C PRO A 170 -0.73 31.65 0.43
N ALA A 171 -1.15 30.67 1.24
CA ALA A 171 -0.27 30.03 2.23
C ALA A 171 0.82 29.19 1.56
N PHE A 172 0.50 28.54 0.44
CA PHE A 172 1.46 27.80 -0.40
C PHE A 172 2.29 28.76 -1.25
N ALA A 173 1.69 29.84 -1.77
CA ALA A 173 2.38 30.88 -2.54
C ALA A 173 3.49 31.59 -1.75
N ALA A 174 3.35 31.64 -0.41
CA ALA A 174 4.39 32.13 0.48
C ALA A 174 5.66 31.25 0.49
N VAL A 175 5.54 29.97 0.09
CA VAL A 175 6.65 29.02 0.00
C VAL A 175 7.27 29.00 -1.40
N ALA A 176 6.44 28.81 -2.43
CA ALA A 176 6.85 28.80 -3.84
C ALA A 176 5.67 29.23 -4.74
N PRO A 177 5.89 29.66 -6.00
CA PRO A 177 4.79 29.97 -6.91
C PRO A 177 3.81 28.79 -7.04
N VAL A 178 2.52 29.09 -7.13
CA VAL A 178 1.45 28.10 -7.34
C VAL A 178 0.87 28.30 -8.73
N GLU A 179 1.06 27.32 -9.59
CA GLU A 179 0.52 27.30 -10.94
C GLU A 179 -0.87 26.65 -10.93
N VAL A 180 -1.88 27.43 -11.32
CA VAL A 180 -3.29 27.03 -11.22
C VAL A 180 -3.86 26.78 -12.62
N PHE A 181 -4.25 25.54 -12.87
CA PHE A 181 -4.88 25.07 -14.10
C PHE A 181 -6.40 24.98 -13.91
N GLY A 182 -7.15 25.21 -14.99
CA GLY A 182 -8.61 25.08 -15.02
C GLY A 182 -9.33 26.32 -15.55
N MET A 183 -10.64 26.16 -15.76
CA MET A 183 -11.52 27.22 -16.24
C MET A 183 -11.59 28.40 -15.25
N GLY A 184 -11.69 29.64 -15.77
CA GLY A 184 -11.87 30.85 -14.95
C GLY A 184 -10.68 31.22 -14.07
N THR A 185 -9.48 30.69 -14.36
CA THR A 185 -8.24 31.00 -13.64
C THR A 185 -7.70 32.40 -13.94
N ASP A 186 -8.09 33.00 -15.07
CA ASP A 186 -7.76 34.38 -15.48
C ASP A 186 -8.24 35.45 -14.49
N LEU A 187 -9.21 35.11 -13.63
CA LEU A 187 -9.72 35.99 -12.58
C LEU A 187 -8.85 36.01 -11.30
N LEU A 188 -7.91 35.05 -11.14
CA LEU A 188 -7.07 34.93 -9.95
C LEU A 188 -6.20 36.16 -9.66
N PRO A 189 -5.55 36.81 -10.64
CA PRO A 189 -4.77 38.03 -10.40
C PRO A 189 -5.61 39.17 -9.78
N GLY A 190 -6.89 39.27 -10.14
CA GLY A 190 -7.81 40.24 -9.55
C GLY A 190 -8.29 39.86 -8.14
N ALA A 191 -8.37 38.56 -7.84
CA ALA A 191 -8.75 38.06 -6.52
C ALA A 191 -7.61 38.16 -5.49
N PHE A 192 -6.36 38.16 -5.94
CA PHE A 192 -5.16 38.23 -5.11
C PHE A 192 -4.15 39.28 -5.61
N PRO A 193 -4.50 40.58 -5.61
CA PRO A 193 -3.67 41.63 -6.21
C PRO A 193 -2.28 41.75 -5.57
N ASP A 194 -2.17 41.44 -4.27
CA ASP A 194 -0.92 41.57 -3.50
C ASP A 194 0.04 40.37 -3.69
N LEU A 195 -0.41 39.29 -4.34
CA LEU A 195 0.39 38.08 -4.53
C LEU A 195 1.11 38.02 -5.89
N GLY A 196 0.91 39.02 -6.75
CA GLY A 196 1.68 39.21 -8.00
C GLY A 196 1.85 37.93 -8.83
N GLU A 197 3.07 37.67 -9.29
CA GLU A 197 3.44 36.48 -10.08
C GLU A 197 3.51 35.17 -9.27
N ARG A 198 3.07 35.14 -7.99
CA ARG A 198 3.14 33.92 -7.15
C ARG A 198 1.93 33.00 -7.27
N ILE A 199 0.80 33.49 -7.78
CA ILE A 199 -0.33 32.64 -8.17
C ILE A 199 -0.47 32.79 -9.68
N VAL A 200 -0.01 31.78 -10.42
CA VAL A 200 0.17 31.84 -11.87
C VAL A 200 -1.00 31.15 -12.55
N PRO A 201 -1.91 31.88 -13.24
CA PRO A 201 -2.98 31.25 -13.99
C PRO A 201 -2.43 30.59 -15.25
N ARG A 202 -2.72 29.28 -15.43
CA ARG A 202 -2.32 28.49 -16.61
C ARG A 202 -3.45 28.29 -17.62
N GLY A 203 -4.68 28.63 -17.24
CA GLY A 203 -5.86 28.46 -18.09
C GLY A 203 -6.41 27.03 -18.11
N ASP A 204 -7.46 26.84 -18.91
CA ASP A 204 -8.08 25.54 -19.17
C ASP A 204 -7.33 24.82 -20.30
N LEU A 205 -6.36 23.99 -19.93
CA LEU A 205 -5.55 23.25 -20.89
C LEU A 205 -6.13 21.85 -21.14
N PRO A 206 -6.08 21.33 -22.39
CA PRO A 206 -6.37 19.94 -22.64
C PRO A 206 -5.47 19.02 -21.82
N THR A 207 -6.03 17.92 -21.30
CA THR A 207 -5.35 16.95 -20.42
C THR A 207 -3.97 16.51 -20.94
N ALA A 208 -3.86 16.23 -22.25
CA ALA A 208 -2.61 15.82 -22.89
C ALA A 208 -1.49 16.88 -22.86
N ARG A 209 -1.83 18.16 -22.68
CA ARG A 209 -0.87 19.26 -22.46
C ARG A 209 -0.70 19.57 -20.98
N MET A 210 -1.79 19.54 -20.22
CA MET A 210 -1.78 19.81 -18.79
C MET A 210 -0.90 18.82 -18.02
N HIS A 211 -1.00 17.52 -18.30
CA HIS A 211 -0.26 16.47 -17.56
C HIS A 211 1.27 16.67 -17.62
N PRO A 212 1.91 16.80 -18.81
CA PRO A 212 3.34 17.10 -18.87
C PRO A 212 3.74 18.40 -18.18
N GLU A 213 2.89 19.43 -18.19
CA GLU A 213 3.20 20.69 -17.51
C GLU A 213 3.07 20.57 -15.98
N LEU A 214 2.01 19.92 -15.50
CA LEU A 214 1.74 19.72 -14.09
C LEU A 214 2.81 18.81 -13.45
N ALA A 215 3.22 17.75 -14.15
CA ALA A 215 4.20 16.77 -13.67
C ALA A 215 5.61 17.33 -13.43
N ARG A 216 5.91 18.51 -13.98
CA ARG A 216 7.18 19.21 -13.72
C ARG A 216 7.20 19.95 -12.39
N LEU A 217 6.04 20.27 -11.84
CA LEU A 217 5.90 21.04 -10.61
C LEU A 217 6.21 20.14 -9.41
N ARG A 218 6.80 20.69 -8.35
CA ARG A 218 7.36 19.93 -7.23
C ARG A 218 6.35 19.10 -6.45
N ALA A 219 5.13 19.61 -6.30
CA ALA A 219 4.05 18.90 -5.63
C ALA A 219 2.69 19.41 -6.13
N TYR A 220 1.68 18.55 -6.01
CA TYR A 220 0.29 18.91 -6.31
C TYR A 220 -0.44 19.35 -5.03
N VAL A 221 -1.12 20.49 -5.07
CA VAL A 221 -1.92 21.05 -3.97
C VAL A 221 -3.39 20.79 -4.25
N HIS A 222 -4.06 20.11 -3.32
CA HIS A 222 -5.49 19.82 -3.35
C HIS A 222 -6.21 20.50 -2.17
N PRO A 223 -6.62 21.77 -2.31
CA PRO A 223 -7.14 22.55 -1.19
C PRO A 223 -8.67 22.40 -0.96
N HIS A 224 -9.30 21.41 -1.58
CA HIS A 224 -10.77 21.33 -1.66
C HIS A 224 -11.41 21.05 -0.30
N ARG A 225 -12.47 21.79 0.05
CA ARG A 225 -13.24 21.61 1.29
C ARG A 225 -14.54 20.86 1.11
N TRP A 226 -15.20 21.07 -0.02
CA TRP A 226 -16.57 20.57 -0.24
C TRP A 226 -16.77 20.15 -1.68
N THR A 227 -16.10 19.06 -2.03
CA THR A 227 -16.25 18.38 -3.32
C THR A 227 -16.41 16.88 -3.09
N SER A 228 -16.68 16.11 -4.14
CA SER A 228 -16.58 14.65 -4.10
C SER A 228 -15.09 14.26 -3.92
N LEU A 229 -14.54 13.41 -4.76
CA LEU A 229 -13.11 13.23 -4.93
C LEU A 229 -12.63 14.03 -6.14
N GLY A 230 -11.59 14.85 -5.98
CA GLY A 230 -11.02 15.56 -7.12
C GLY A 230 -10.35 14.58 -8.08
N LEU A 231 -10.85 14.43 -9.30
CA LEU A 231 -10.20 13.57 -10.30
C LEU A 231 -8.77 14.02 -10.60
N SER A 232 -8.51 15.33 -10.56
CA SER A 232 -7.17 15.90 -10.70
C SER A 232 -6.19 15.48 -9.60
N LEU A 233 -6.69 15.16 -8.40
CA LEU A 233 -5.87 14.55 -7.35
C LEU A 233 -5.44 13.14 -7.76
N LEU A 234 -6.37 12.32 -8.24
CA LEU A 234 -6.06 10.98 -8.73
C LEU A 234 -5.13 11.02 -9.95
N GLU A 235 -5.34 11.96 -10.89
CA GLU A 235 -4.45 12.18 -12.04
C GLU A 235 -3.03 12.53 -11.59
N ALA A 236 -2.87 13.45 -10.62
CA ALA A 236 -1.57 13.81 -10.06
C ALA A 236 -0.89 12.62 -9.36
N MET A 237 -1.64 11.84 -8.57
CA MET A 237 -1.13 10.63 -7.93
C MET A 237 -0.68 9.60 -8.96
N HIS A 238 -1.49 9.33 -10.00
CA HIS A 238 -1.09 8.43 -11.08
C HIS A 238 0.20 8.92 -11.76
N MET A 239 0.34 10.22 -12.04
CA MET A 239 1.59 10.74 -12.62
C MET A 239 2.83 10.53 -11.73
N GLY A 240 2.65 10.18 -10.45
CA GLY A 240 3.71 10.01 -9.48
C GLY A 240 4.09 11.31 -8.77
N MET A 241 3.17 12.28 -8.71
CA MET A 241 3.40 13.52 -7.98
C MET A 241 3.15 13.33 -6.48
N PRO A 242 3.98 13.91 -5.59
CA PRO A 242 3.60 14.03 -4.19
C PRO A 242 2.45 15.02 -4.04
N VAL A 243 1.53 14.74 -3.11
CA VAL A 243 0.27 15.49 -2.95
C VAL A 243 0.15 16.17 -1.58
N LEU A 244 -0.30 17.42 -1.57
CA LEU A 244 -0.56 18.25 -0.38
C LEU A 244 -2.06 18.49 -0.29
N VAL A 245 -2.73 17.76 0.59
CA VAL A 245 -4.17 17.54 0.50
C VAL A 245 -4.86 18.00 1.77
N LEU A 246 -5.89 18.85 1.62
CA LEU A 246 -6.75 19.17 2.74
C LEU A 246 -7.57 17.93 3.12
N ASP A 247 -7.51 17.52 4.39
CA ASP A 247 -8.23 16.36 4.90
C ASP A 247 -9.72 16.65 5.02
N ALA A 248 -10.40 16.54 3.88
CA ALA A 248 -11.83 16.78 3.73
C ALA A 248 -12.41 15.78 2.72
N THR A 249 -13.71 15.49 2.91
CA THR A 249 -14.51 14.68 1.99
C THR A 249 -13.93 13.26 1.77
N GLU A 250 -13.79 12.80 0.52
CA GLU A 250 -13.27 11.46 0.20
C GLU A 250 -11.72 11.42 0.20
N ALA A 251 -11.05 12.56 0.32
CA ALA A 251 -9.59 12.63 0.19
C ALA A 251 -8.85 11.81 1.25
N SER A 252 -9.39 11.76 2.48
CA SER A 252 -8.89 10.98 3.62
C SER A 252 -8.73 9.49 3.32
N ARG A 253 -9.61 8.95 2.47
CA ARG A 253 -9.61 7.55 2.06
C ARG A 253 -8.67 7.30 0.87
N ALA A 254 -8.59 8.27 -0.03
CA ALA A 254 -7.85 8.14 -1.29
C ALA A 254 -6.33 8.33 -1.12
N VAL A 255 -5.90 9.12 -0.13
CA VAL A 255 -4.51 9.57 0.00
C VAL A 255 -3.86 8.94 1.23
N PRO A 256 -2.87 8.05 1.08
CA PRO A 256 -2.13 7.55 2.23
C PRO A 256 -1.22 8.64 2.81
N PRO A 257 -0.93 8.63 4.13
CA PRO A 257 -0.12 9.65 4.78
C PRO A 257 1.27 9.85 4.13
N ASP A 258 1.85 8.80 3.58
CA ASP A 258 3.20 8.80 2.98
C ASP A 258 3.24 9.26 1.51
N ALA A 259 2.10 9.50 0.86
CA ALA A 259 2.02 10.02 -0.52
C ALA A 259 2.37 11.53 -0.64
N GLY A 260 2.61 12.19 0.49
CA GLY A 260 2.82 13.63 0.55
C GLY A 260 2.43 14.14 1.94
N ALA A 261 1.32 14.86 2.03
CA ALA A 261 0.67 15.17 3.30
C ALA A 261 -0.84 15.29 3.12
N ILE A 262 -1.57 14.76 4.10
CA ILE A 262 -3.00 15.01 4.27
C ILE A 262 -3.23 15.54 5.67
N SER A 263 -3.89 16.69 5.80
CA SER A 263 -4.16 17.32 7.10
C SER A 263 -5.34 18.27 7.01
N SER A 264 -6.10 18.37 8.09
CA SER A 264 -7.13 19.39 8.28
C SER A 264 -6.54 20.74 8.73
N ASP A 265 -5.28 20.76 9.13
CA ASP A 265 -4.51 21.97 9.42
C ASP A 265 -3.67 22.40 8.19
N PRO A 266 -4.00 23.54 7.54
CA PRO A 266 -3.19 24.06 6.43
C PRO A 266 -1.72 24.34 6.81
N ALA A 267 -1.41 24.62 8.08
CA ALA A 267 -0.04 24.87 8.51
C ALA A 267 0.85 23.63 8.37
N ASP A 268 0.31 22.44 8.61
CA ASP A 268 1.01 21.18 8.38
C ASP A 268 1.28 20.95 6.89
N LEU A 269 0.30 21.24 6.04
CA LEU A 269 0.46 21.13 4.59
C LEU A 269 1.56 22.07 4.09
N VAL A 270 1.61 23.31 4.59
CA VAL A 270 2.66 24.27 4.26
C VAL A 270 4.04 23.84 4.80
N ARG A 271 4.10 23.21 5.98
CA ARG A 271 5.34 22.65 6.53
C ARG A 271 5.90 21.55 5.63
N VAL A 272 5.05 20.64 5.17
CA VAL A 272 5.48 19.59 4.23
C VAL A 272 5.78 20.18 2.85
N ALA A 273 5.04 21.19 2.39
CA ALA A 273 5.36 21.90 1.15
C ALA A 273 6.80 22.45 1.14
N ARG A 274 7.26 23.03 2.26
CA ARG A 274 8.66 23.49 2.40
C ARG A 274 9.66 22.34 2.33
N LEU A 275 9.35 21.20 2.95
CA LEU A 275 10.19 20.01 2.89
C LEU A 275 10.32 19.50 1.45
N LEU A 276 9.21 19.31 0.74
CA LEU A 276 9.22 18.81 -0.63
C LEU A 276 9.91 19.79 -1.58
N LEU A 277 9.82 21.09 -1.34
CA LEU A 277 10.57 22.10 -2.08
C LEU A 277 12.08 21.99 -1.84
N ALA A 278 12.50 21.80 -0.60
CA ALA A 278 13.90 21.70 -0.21
C ALA A 278 14.55 20.37 -0.63
N ASP A 279 13.76 19.30 -0.71
CA ASP A 279 14.23 17.94 -0.95
C ASP A 279 13.49 17.29 -2.15
N PRO A 280 14.07 17.37 -3.36
CA PRO A 280 13.50 16.76 -4.56
C PRO A 280 13.42 15.22 -4.49
N ASP A 281 14.34 14.58 -3.78
CA ASP A 281 14.38 13.12 -3.66
C ASP A 281 13.25 12.62 -2.75
N GLU A 282 12.98 13.35 -1.67
CA GLU A 282 11.82 13.12 -0.82
C GLU A 282 10.50 13.35 -1.58
N ALA A 283 10.44 14.38 -2.43
CA ALA A 283 9.31 14.61 -3.31
C ALA A 283 9.08 13.44 -4.28
N ALA A 284 10.15 12.91 -4.90
CA ALA A 284 10.08 11.73 -5.75
C ALA A 284 9.70 10.45 -4.99
N ARG A 285 10.20 10.28 -3.76
CA ARG A 285 9.84 9.13 -2.90
C ARG A 285 8.35 9.14 -2.57
N ARG A 286 7.82 10.25 -2.06
CA ARG A 286 6.38 10.38 -1.74
C ARG A 286 5.50 10.28 -2.98
N GLY A 287 5.97 10.81 -4.10
CA GLY A 287 5.32 10.66 -5.40
C GLY A 287 5.19 9.21 -5.87
N ARG A 288 6.21 8.36 -5.64
CA ARG A 288 6.12 6.91 -5.91
C ARG A 288 5.04 6.24 -5.07
N VAL A 289 4.96 6.56 -3.78
CA VAL A 289 3.90 6.07 -2.87
C VAL A 289 2.51 6.50 -3.35
N ALA A 290 2.38 7.76 -3.78
CA ALA A 290 1.14 8.29 -4.35
C ALA A 290 0.68 7.49 -5.56
N ARG A 291 1.60 7.18 -6.49
CA ARG A 291 1.30 6.36 -7.68
C ARG A 291 0.93 4.93 -7.32
N GLU A 292 1.67 4.31 -6.40
CA GLU A 292 1.39 2.95 -5.97
C GLU A 292 -0.04 2.82 -5.39
N ALA A 293 -0.43 3.77 -4.54
CA ALA A 293 -1.78 3.82 -3.97
C ALA A 293 -2.87 4.03 -5.04
N ALA A 294 -2.63 4.91 -6.00
CA ALA A 294 -3.56 5.15 -7.11
C ALA A 294 -3.72 3.92 -8.03
N LEU A 295 -2.63 3.23 -8.31
CA LEU A 295 -2.65 1.98 -9.09
C LEU A 295 -3.30 0.82 -8.32
N ALA A 296 -3.10 0.75 -7.00
CA ALA A 296 -3.77 -0.24 -6.16
C ALA A 296 -5.29 -0.04 -6.20
N ALA A 297 -5.76 1.19 -6.01
CA ALA A 297 -7.18 1.53 -6.05
C ALA A 297 -7.83 1.18 -7.39
N THR A 298 -7.18 1.48 -8.52
CA THR A 298 -7.68 1.18 -9.87
C THR A 298 -7.68 -0.32 -10.21
N ARG A 299 -6.71 -1.10 -9.69
CA ARG A 299 -6.69 -2.57 -9.82
C ARG A 299 -7.81 -3.24 -9.05
N SER A 300 -8.09 -2.80 -7.82
CA SER A 300 -9.22 -3.30 -7.02
C SER A 300 -10.59 -2.88 -7.58
N ALA A 301 -10.68 -1.77 -8.31
CA ALA A 301 -11.92 -1.28 -8.90
C ALA A 301 -12.27 -1.89 -10.27
N GLY A 302 -11.37 -2.69 -10.88
CA GLY A 302 -11.57 -3.32 -12.19
C GLY A 302 -12.16 -2.34 -13.21
N SER A 303 -11.35 -1.39 -13.70
CA SER A 303 -11.76 -0.09 -14.29
C SER A 303 -12.69 -0.08 -15.52
N CYS A 304 -13.37 -1.17 -15.84
CA CYS A 304 -14.55 -1.19 -16.71
C CYS A 304 -15.58 -2.28 -16.33
N ALA A 305 -15.18 -3.32 -15.60
CA ALA A 305 -16.03 -4.46 -15.25
C ALA A 305 -17.06 -4.13 -14.15
N THR A 306 -16.87 -3.05 -13.38
CA THR A 306 -17.78 -2.59 -12.32
C THR A 306 -19.01 -1.84 -12.83
N TRP A 307 -18.98 -1.27 -14.04
CA TRP A 307 -20.14 -0.61 -14.66
C TRP A 307 -21.10 -1.59 -15.34
N THR A 308 -20.60 -2.74 -15.81
CA THR A 308 -21.39 -3.72 -16.58
C THR A 308 -22.58 -4.32 -15.81
N PRO A 309 -22.48 -4.67 -14.51
CA PRO A 309 -23.63 -5.17 -13.75
C PRO A 309 -24.76 -4.13 -13.63
N CYS A 310 -24.42 -2.85 -13.37
CA CYS A 310 -25.40 -1.77 -13.24
C CYS A 310 -26.15 -1.47 -14.55
N CYS A 311 -25.55 -1.76 -15.70
CA CYS A 311 -26.12 -1.51 -17.03
C CYS A 311 -26.92 -2.69 -17.60
N THR A 312 -26.87 -3.89 -16.99
CA THR A 312 -27.38 -5.14 -17.62
C THR A 312 -28.47 -5.86 -16.83
N THR A 313 -28.77 -5.48 -15.57
CA THR A 313 -29.81 -6.14 -14.77
C THR A 313 -31.19 -5.50 -14.97
N PRO A 314 -32.22 -6.24 -15.41
CA PRO A 314 -33.59 -5.72 -15.47
C PRO A 314 -34.19 -5.61 -14.06
N TRP A 315 -34.51 -4.39 -13.63
CA TRP A 315 -35.15 -4.09 -12.34
C TRP A 315 -36.66 -4.39 -12.37
N THR A 316 -37.04 -5.66 -12.55
CA THR A 316 -38.45 -6.08 -12.50
C THR A 316 -38.88 -6.36 -11.05
N ARG A 317 -39.76 -5.52 -10.49
CA ARG A 317 -40.46 -5.76 -9.20
C ARG A 317 -41.88 -6.32 -9.43
N PRO A 318 -42.49 -6.92 -8.40
CA PRO A 318 -43.74 -6.33 -7.93
C PRO A 318 -43.80 -6.12 -6.41
N LEU A 319 -44.21 -4.90 -6.03
CA LEU A 319 -44.74 -4.53 -4.71
C LEU A 319 -46.20 -4.99 -4.57
N ALA A 320 -46.58 -5.48 -3.39
CA ALA A 320 -47.96 -5.44 -2.93
C ALA A 320 -47.98 -4.80 -1.53
N VAL A 321 -48.61 -3.62 -1.44
CA VAL A 321 -48.90 -2.89 -0.19
C VAL A 321 -50.41 -3.00 0.06
N ALA A 322 -50.80 -3.31 1.30
CA ALA A 322 -52.13 -3.00 1.84
C ALA A 322 -51.99 -1.90 2.91
N PRO A 323 -52.94 -0.94 3.02
CA PRO A 323 -52.80 0.23 3.87
C PRO A 323 -53.39 0.00 5.27
N GLY A 324 -52.67 0.45 6.31
CA GLY A 324 -53.27 0.71 7.63
C GLY A 324 -52.45 0.22 8.82
N ALA A 325 -52.20 1.15 9.75
CA ALA A 325 -51.46 1.05 11.01
C ALA A 325 -49.93 0.98 10.88
N ARG A 326 -49.24 1.94 11.52
CA ARG A 326 -47.78 1.91 11.79
C ARG A 326 -47.52 1.02 13.01
N PRO A 327 -46.77 -0.09 12.90
CA PRO A 327 -46.02 -0.68 14.00
C PRO A 327 -44.53 -0.33 13.87
N PRO A 328 -43.70 -0.56 14.91
CA PRO A 328 -42.29 -0.18 14.91
C PRO A 328 -41.51 -0.93 13.80
N HIS A 329 -40.51 -0.24 13.23
CA HIS A 329 -39.64 -0.79 12.19
C HIS A 329 -39.03 -2.14 12.63
N PRO A 330 -39.17 -3.23 11.84
CA PRO A 330 -38.35 -4.41 12.02
C PRO A 330 -36.92 -4.13 11.49
N PRO A 331 -35.90 -4.83 12.01
CA PRO A 331 -34.52 -4.65 11.59
C PRO A 331 -34.38 -4.95 10.09
N HIS A 332 -33.72 -4.04 9.36
CA HIS A 332 -33.39 -4.25 7.95
C HIS A 332 -32.40 -5.41 7.86
N ALA A 333 -32.89 -6.58 7.45
CA ALA A 333 -32.03 -7.64 6.92
C ALA A 333 -31.41 -7.13 5.61
N LEU A 334 -30.08 -7.18 5.53
CA LEU A 334 -29.32 -6.92 4.31
C LEU A 334 -29.81 -7.84 3.17
N PRO A 335 -29.76 -7.40 1.90
CA PRO A 335 -30.07 -8.28 0.79
C PRO A 335 -29.12 -9.49 0.81
N ALA A 336 -29.68 -10.69 0.65
CA ALA A 336 -28.88 -11.90 0.57
C ALA A 336 -27.84 -11.77 -0.55
N PRO A 337 -26.58 -12.20 -0.32
CA PRO A 337 -25.55 -12.15 -1.34
C PRO A 337 -25.97 -12.95 -2.57
N PRO A 338 -25.52 -12.56 -3.79
CA PRO A 338 -25.80 -13.33 -4.99
C PRO A 338 -25.36 -14.78 -4.79
N ALA A 339 -26.14 -15.73 -5.29
CA ALA A 339 -25.81 -17.15 -5.19
C ALA A 339 -24.39 -17.40 -5.73
N ARG A 340 -23.48 -17.81 -4.83
CA ARG A 340 -22.06 -18.04 -5.15
C ARG A 340 -21.91 -19.24 -6.08
N ARG A 341 -20.90 -19.20 -6.95
CA ARG A 341 -20.37 -20.40 -7.63
C ARG A 341 -19.67 -21.27 -6.57
N GLU A 342 -19.75 -22.59 -6.70
CA GLU A 342 -19.14 -23.56 -5.76
C GLU A 342 -17.61 -23.39 -5.57
N ASP A 343 -16.93 -22.63 -6.45
CA ASP A 343 -15.47 -22.40 -6.45
C ASP A 343 -14.95 -21.32 -5.45
N ASP A 344 -15.80 -20.66 -4.65
CA ASP A 344 -15.39 -19.56 -3.73
C ASP A 344 -15.23 -19.99 -2.25
N THR A 345 -15.39 -21.28 -1.96
CA THR A 345 -15.34 -21.83 -0.60
C THR A 345 -13.94 -22.38 -0.27
N MET A 346 -13.34 -21.94 0.85
CA MET A 346 -12.03 -22.40 1.32
C MET A 346 -12.12 -23.33 2.54
N ARG A 347 -11.17 -24.27 2.65
CA ARG A 347 -10.86 -25.03 3.87
C ARG A 347 -9.69 -24.37 4.59
N ILE A 348 -9.97 -23.80 5.75
CA ILE A 348 -9.03 -22.96 6.49
C ILE A 348 -8.55 -23.72 7.72
N ALA A 349 -7.23 -23.90 7.86
CA ALA A 349 -6.63 -24.42 9.08
C ALA A 349 -6.14 -23.27 9.98
N MET A 350 -6.80 -23.05 11.12
CA MET A 350 -6.37 -22.08 12.12
C MET A 350 -5.55 -22.75 13.22
N ILE A 351 -4.33 -22.29 13.49
CA ILE A 351 -3.44 -22.92 14.48
C ILE A 351 -3.32 -21.99 15.67
N SER A 352 -3.73 -22.43 16.85
CA SER A 352 -3.70 -21.65 18.10
C SER A 352 -3.35 -22.56 19.27
N GLU A 353 -2.06 -22.75 19.54
CA GLU A 353 -1.56 -23.85 20.37
C GLU A 353 -1.99 -23.78 21.85
N HIS A 354 -2.16 -22.57 22.38
CA HIS A 354 -2.49 -22.34 23.80
C HIS A 354 -3.81 -21.59 24.00
N ALA A 355 -4.40 -21.03 22.93
CA ALA A 355 -5.61 -20.23 23.01
C ALA A 355 -6.75 -20.93 22.26
N SER A 356 -7.28 -21.98 22.90
CA SER A 356 -8.43 -22.72 22.40
C SER A 356 -9.68 -21.83 22.32
N PRO A 357 -10.48 -21.92 21.24
CA PRO A 357 -11.77 -21.22 21.14
C PRO A 357 -12.83 -21.79 22.09
N LEU A 358 -12.60 -22.98 22.66
CA LEU A 358 -13.49 -23.63 23.65
C LEU A 358 -13.21 -23.19 25.09
N ALA A 359 -12.12 -22.46 25.33
CA ALA A 359 -11.75 -22.04 26.68
C ALA A 359 -12.84 -21.14 27.27
N THR A 360 -13.31 -21.47 28.48
CA THR A 360 -14.24 -20.60 29.21
C THR A 360 -13.57 -19.25 29.47
N LEU A 361 -14.12 -18.20 28.85
CA LEU A 361 -13.58 -16.84 28.92
C LEU A 361 -13.46 -16.38 30.39
N GLY A 362 -12.25 -15.92 30.76
CA GLY A 362 -11.92 -15.52 32.13
C GLY A 362 -11.28 -16.60 33.02
N GLY A 363 -10.89 -17.75 32.47
CA GLY A 363 -9.88 -18.64 33.08
C GLY A 363 -8.47 -18.02 33.06
N VAL A 364 -7.52 -18.62 33.80
CA VAL A 364 -6.14 -18.10 33.96
C VAL A 364 -5.43 -17.87 32.61
N ASP A 365 -5.78 -18.65 31.58
CA ASP A 365 -5.21 -18.59 30.22
C ASP A 365 -6.16 -18.05 29.13
N ALA A 366 -7.42 -17.72 29.43
CA ALA A 366 -8.39 -17.25 28.43
C ALA A 366 -8.32 -15.72 28.25
N GLY A 367 -7.70 -15.26 27.15
CA GLY A 367 -7.47 -13.84 26.85
C GLY A 367 -8.06 -13.38 25.52
N GLY A 368 -7.64 -12.20 25.06
CA GLY A 368 -8.12 -11.61 23.80
C GLY A 368 -7.83 -12.46 22.56
N GLN A 369 -6.78 -13.28 22.57
CA GLN A 369 -6.49 -14.23 21.50
C GLN A 369 -7.58 -15.31 21.37
N ASN A 370 -8.10 -15.84 22.49
CA ASN A 370 -9.17 -16.84 22.47
C ASN A 370 -10.44 -16.25 21.85
N VAL A 371 -10.82 -15.02 22.26
CA VAL A 371 -11.96 -14.30 21.68
C VAL A 371 -11.77 -14.09 20.19
N HIS A 372 -10.58 -13.66 19.77
CA HIS A 372 -10.27 -13.41 18.38
C HIS A 372 -10.39 -14.68 17.52
N VAL A 373 -9.75 -15.78 17.92
CA VAL A 373 -9.80 -17.05 17.16
C VAL A 373 -11.21 -17.61 17.12
N ALA A 374 -11.95 -17.58 18.23
CA ALA A 374 -13.34 -18.05 18.29
C ALA A 374 -14.25 -17.24 17.36
N ALA A 375 -14.20 -15.91 17.44
CA ALA A 375 -15.10 -15.05 16.68
C ALA A 375 -14.73 -14.98 15.19
N LEU A 376 -13.43 -14.95 14.85
CA LEU A 376 -12.98 -14.96 13.46
C LEU A 376 -13.32 -16.27 12.76
N SER A 377 -13.13 -17.42 13.42
CA SER A 377 -13.49 -18.73 12.85
C SER A 377 -14.99 -18.86 12.60
N ALA A 378 -15.83 -18.40 13.53
CA ALA A 378 -17.28 -18.36 13.36
C ALA A 378 -17.69 -17.44 12.20
N ALA A 379 -17.15 -16.23 12.13
CA ALA A 379 -17.48 -15.26 11.08
C ALA A 379 -17.05 -15.74 9.67
N LEU A 380 -15.89 -16.38 9.54
CA LEU A 380 -15.46 -16.99 8.27
C LEU A 380 -16.38 -18.14 7.85
N ALA A 381 -16.90 -18.91 8.80
CA ALA A 381 -17.85 -19.97 8.51
C ALA A 381 -19.24 -19.43 8.12
N GLU A 382 -19.68 -18.32 8.73
CA GLU A 382 -20.89 -17.60 8.31
C GLU A 382 -20.78 -17.05 6.88
N GLU A 383 -19.57 -16.69 6.43
CA GLU A 383 -19.31 -16.34 5.02
C GLU A 383 -19.36 -17.54 4.06
N GLY A 384 -19.43 -18.77 4.59
CA GLY A 384 -19.56 -20.02 3.83
C GLY A 384 -18.30 -20.88 3.77
N HIS A 385 -17.23 -20.51 4.48
CA HIS A 385 -15.99 -21.29 4.53
C HIS A 385 -16.06 -22.43 5.55
N THR A 386 -15.15 -23.41 5.43
CA THR A 386 -14.99 -24.46 6.45
C THR A 386 -13.71 -24.20 7.23
N VAL A 387 -13.80 -24.13 8.57
CA VAL A 387 -12.67 -23.78 9.43
C VAL A 387 -12.37 -24.93 10.40
N THR A 388 -11.11 -25.36 10.43
CA THR A 388 -10.59 -26.31 11.42
C THR A 388 -9.61 -25.58 12.32
N VAL A 389 -9.91 -25.48 13.61
CA VAL A 389 -9.05 -24.85 14.61
C VAL A 389 -8.24 -25.92 15.34
N TYR A 390 -6.93 -25.90 15.22
CA TYR A 390 -6.02 -26.81 15.91
C TYR A 390 -5.47 -26.18 17.18
N THR A 391 -5.60 -26.89 18.29
CA THR A 391 -5.08 -26.49 19.61
C THR A 391 -4.40 -27.69 20.27
N ARG A 392 -3.49 -27.45 21.21
CA ARG A 392 -2.93 -28.52 22.03
C ARG A 392 -4.00 -29.11 22.94
N ARG A 393 -3.96 -30.42 23.19
CA ARG A 393 -4.75 -31.08 24.23
C ARG A 393 -4.18 -30.75 25.61
N ASP A 394 -4.95 -30.06 26.44
CA ASP A 394 -4.58 -29.64 27.79
C ASP A 394 -5.37 -30.35 28.91
N ASP A 395 -6.27 -31.26 28.56
CA ASP A 395 -6.95 -32.18 29.48
C ASP A 395 -7.18 -33.53 28.78
N ALA A 396 -6.82 -34.63 29.46
CA ALA A 396 -6.98 -35.99 28.97
C ALA A 396 -8.44 -36.39 28.72
N ALA A 397 -9.42 -35.70 29.32
CA ALA A 397 -10.84 -35.92 29.10
C ALA A 397 -11.37 -35.28 27.80
N LEU A 398 -10.63 -34.34 27.20
CA LEU A 398 -11.05 -33.69 25.97
C LEU A 398 -11.05 -34.70 24.81
N PRO A 399 -12.10 -34.74 23.97
CA PRO A 399 -12.11 -35.58 22.78
C PRO A 399 -11.12 -35.04 21.72
N ALA A 400 -10.74 -35.88 20.76
CA ALA A 400 -9.81 -35.47 19.69
C ALA A 400 -10.38 -34.36 18.80
N ARG A 401 -11.71 -34.36 18.56
CA ARG A 401 -12.42 -33.39 17.72
C ARG A 401 -13.73 -32.94 18.38
N VAL A 402 -14.06 -31.66 18.27
CA VAL A 402 -15.27 -31.03 18.84
C VAL A 402 -15.89 -30.11 17.80
N ALA A 403 -17.18 -30.29 17.50
CA ALA A 403 -17.93 -29.29 16.72
C ALA A 403 -18.14 -28.03 17.57
N PHE A 404 -17.70 -26.87 17.08
CA PHE A 404 -17.79 -25.60 17.80
C PHE A 404 -18.96 -24.73 17.33
N ALA A 405 -19.09 -24.57 16.01
CA ALA A 405 -20.17 -23.82 15.36
C ALA A 405 -20.45 -24.45 13.98
N PRO A 406 -21.58 -24.13 13.31
CA PRO A 406 -21.79 -24.55 11.93
C PRO A 406 -20.60 -24.16 11.05
N GLY A 407 -19.96 -25.14 10.40
CA GLY A 407 -18.76 -24.93 9.57
C GLY A 407 -17.43 -24.80 10.34
N VAL A 408 -17.42 -24.92 11.68
CA VAL A 408 -16.22 -24.83 12.52
C VAL A 408 -16.03 -26.06 13.41
N GLU A 409 -14.86 -26.69 13.32
CA GLU A 409 -14.43 -27.79 14.19
C GLU A 409 -13.14 -27.46 14.93
N VAL A 410 -12.99 -27.94 16.16
CA VAL A 410 -11.78 -27.82 16.97
C VAL A 410 -11.11 -29.18 17.10
N VAL A 411 -9.83 -29.26 16.75
CA VAL A 411 -9.00 -30.48 16.81
C VAL A 411 -7.96 -30.33 17.90
N HIS A 412 -8.00 -31.23 18.89
CA HIS A 412 -7.02 -31.30 19.97
C HIS A 412 -5.86 -32.22 19.58
N LEU A 413 -4.67 -31.65 19.44
CA LEU A 413 -3.44 -32.36 19.10
C LEU A 413 -2.64 -32.74 20.35
N ASP A 414 -2.10 -33.96 20.35
CA ASP A 414 -1.25 -34.46 21.44
C ASP A 414 0.17 -33.91 21.26
N ALA A 415 0.45 -32.80 21.95
CA ALA A 415 1.78 -32.16 21.99
C ALA A 415 2.18 -31.93 23.46
N GLY A 416 3.04 -32.77 23.99
CA GLY A 416 3.35 -32.85 25.41
C GLY A 416 2.24 -33.51 26.25
N PRO A 417 2.29 -33.38 27.58
CA PRO A 417 1.35 -34.09 28.46
C PRO A 417 -0.07 -33.52 28.35
N ALA A 418 -1.14 -34.33 28.36
CA ALA A 418 -2.53 -33.86 28.30
C ALA A 418 -3.02 -33.22 29.64
N ARG A 419 -2.33 -32.16 30.05
CA ARG A 419 -2.61 -31.31 31.23
C ARG A 419 -2.26 -29.86 30.89
N ALA A 420 -2.73 -28.91 31.70
CA ALA A 420 -2.28 -27.52 31.61
C ALA A 420 -0.75 -27.42 31.77
N VAL A 421 -0.11 -26.70 30.85
CA VAL A 421 1.33 -26.41 30.84
C VAL A 421 1.49 -24.89 30.68
N PRO A 422 2.31 -24.22 31.51
CA PRO A 422 2.52 -22.79 31.40
C PRO A 422 2.99 -22.40 30.00
N LYS A 423 2.47 -21.28 29.48
CA LYS A 423 2.73 -20.86 28.09
C LYS A 423 4.23 -20.76 27.76
N ASP A 424 5.06 -20.25 28.66
CA ASP A 424 6.49 -20.09 28.42
C ASP A 424 7.26 -21.44 28.42
N GLU A 425 6.62 -22.54 28.85
CA GLU A 425 7.18 -23.90 28.83
C GLU A 425 6.74 -24.73 27.60
N LEU A 426 5.89 -24.18 26.71
CA LEU A 426 5.31 -24.93 25.59
C LEU A 426 6.26 -25.14 24.40
N LEU A 427 7.29 -24.32 24.24
CA LEU A 427 8.17 -24.33 23.07
C LEU A 427 8.74 -25.73 22.71
N PRO A 428 9.20 -26.57 23.67
CA PRO A 428 9.72 -27.90 23.36
C PRO A 428 8.72 -28.83 22.66
N HIS A 429 7.41 -28.58 22.79
CA HIS A 429 6.35 -29.42 22.23
C HIS A 429 5.90 -28.99 20.83
N MET A 430 6.45 -27.91 20.25
CA MET A 430 6.00 -27.42 18.94
C MET A 430 6.33 -28.37 17.79
N GLY A 431 7.36 -29.22 17.93
CA GLY A 431 7.64 -30.29 16.96
C GLY A 431 6.56 -31.38 16.97
N GLU A 432 6.10 -31.80 18.16
CA GLU A 432 4.99 -32.76 18.31
C GLU A 432 3.67 -32.17 17.79
N LEU A 433 3.44 -30.87 18.01
CA LEU A 433 2.30 -30.16 17.43
C LEU A 433 2.35 -30.18 15.90
N ALA A 434 3.53 -29.93 15.30
CA ALA A 434 3.73 -30.01 13.85
C ALA A 434 3.51 -31.43 13.31
N ASP A 435 3.90 -32.48 14.05
CA ASP A 435 3.62 -33.86 13.69
C ASP A 435 2.11 -34.16 13.65
N GLY A 436 1.36 -33.66 14.64
CA GLY A 436 -0.09 -33.75 14.68
C GLY A 436 -0.77 -33.02 13.52
N LEU A 437 -0.35 -31.79 13.21
CA LEU A 437 -0.82 -31.03 12.05
C LEU A 437 -0.58 -31.79 10.74
N LEU A 438 0.65 -32.28 10.54
CA LEU A 438 1.04 -33.01 9.34
C LEU A 438 0.27 -34.32 9.18
N ALA A 439 0.00 -35.04 10.27
CA ALA A 439 -0.82 -36.25 10.24
C ALA A 439 -2.25 -35.95 9.76
N ASP A 440 -2.86 -34.88 10.26
CA ASP A 440 -4.21 -34.48 9.88
C ASP A 440 -4.28 -33.95 8.44
N TRP A 441 -3.36 -33.07 8.04
CA TRP A 441 -3.31 -32.46 6.69
C TRP A 441 -3.03 -33.47 5.58
N ARG A 442 -2.43 -34.62 5.89
CA ARG A 442 -2.28 -35.74 4.94
C ARG A 442 -3.62 -36.39 4.59
N THR A 443 -4.62 -36.27 5.47
CA THR A 443 -5.97 -36.81 5.27
C THR A 443 -6.95 -35.76 4.77
N ALA A 444 -6.90 -34.55 5.34
CA ALA A 444 -7.77 -33.43 5.02
C ALA A 444 -6.90 -32.18 4.87
N ARG A 445 -6.38 -31.97 3.66
CA ARG A 445 -5.48 -30.85 3.37
C ARG A 445 -6.23 -29.51 3.42
N PRO A 446 -5.74 -28.48 4.12
CA PRO A 446 -6.31 -27.15 4.03
C PRO A 446 -5.90 -26.46 2.72
N ASP A 447 -6.72 -25.50 2.29
CA ASP A 447 -6.39 -24.62 1.17
C ASP A 447 -5.50 -23.45 1.64
N VAL A 448 -5.63 -23.06 2.91
CA VAL A 448 -4.80 -22.03 3.56
C VAL A 448 -4.61 -22.33 5.05
N VAL A 449 -3.44 -21.97 5.58
CA VAL A 449 -3.12 -22.08 7.01
C VAL A 449 -3.01 -20.68 7.61
N HIS A 450 -3.69 -20.42 8.73
CA HIS A 450 -3.54 -19.19 9.50
C HIS A 450 -3.11 -19.52 10.93
N SER A 451 -1.85 -19.21 11.24
CA SER A 451 -1.28 -19.44 12.57
C SER A 451 -1.39 -18.21 13.46
N HIS A 452 -1.71 -18.43 14.73
CA HIS A 452 -1.96 -17.41 15.74
C HIS A 452 -0.99 -17.56 16.91
N PHE A 453 -0.17 -16.52 17.15
CA PHE A 453 0.96 -16.50 18.09
C PHE A 453 2.20 -17.26 17.61
N TRP A 454 3.37 -16.74 17.98
CA TRP A 454 4.65 -17.13 17.36
C TRP A 454 4.96 -18.64 17.43
N MET A 455 4.55 -19.33 18.50
CA MET A 455 4.77 -20.78 18.64
C MET A 455 3.91 -21.60 17.66
N SER A 456 2.63 -21.25 17.47
CA SER A 456 1.83 -21.81 16.36
C SER A 456 2.46 -21.54 15.00
N GLY A 457 3.05 -20.36 14.82
CA GLY A 457 3.78 -20.03 13.59
C GLY A 457 4.98 -20.95 13.35
N VAL A 458 5.74 -21.28 14.40
CA VAL A 458 6.84 -22.26 14.32
C VAL A 458 6.31 -23.64 13.89
N ALA A 459 5.25 -24.14 14.54
CA ALA A 459 4.69 -25.46 14.23
C ALA A 459 4.05 -25.51 12.83
N ALA A 460 3.32 -24.47 12.42
CA ALA A 460 2.65 -24.39 11.13
C ALA A 460 3.65 -24.37 9.96
N LEU A 461 4.71 -23.56 10.07
CA LEU A 461 5.76 -23.49 9.04
C LEU A 461 6.53 -24.81 8.93
N ASP A 462 6.81 -25.47 10.06
CA ASP A 462 7.47 -26.79 10.07
C ASP A 462 6.59 -27.86 9.41
N ALA A 463 5.31 -27.94 9.78
CA ALA A 463 4.37 -28.86 9.16
C ALA A 463 4.21 -28.61 7.65
N ALA A 464 4.11 -27.35 7.21
CA ALA A 464 3.99 -26.98 5.80
C ALA A 464 5.27 -27.34 5.00
N ALA A 465 6.45 -27.06 5.55
CA ALA A 465 7.73 -27.41 4.92
C ALA A 465 7.93 -28.94 4.79
N ARG A 466 7.56 -29.70 5.83
CA ARG A 466 7.59 -31.17 5.79
C ARG A 466 6.57 -31.74 4.79
N LEU A 467 5.40 -31.12 4.66
CA LEU A 467 4.40 -31.51 3.67
C LEU A 467 4.90 -31.24 2.24
N ALA A 468 5.55 -30.08 2.01
CA ALA A 468 6.16 -29.74 0.72
C ALA A 468 7.25 -30.71 0.28
N SER A 469 7.99 -31.29 1.24
CA SER A 469 9.12 -32.19 0.99
C SER A 469 8.71 -33.67 0.83
N SER A 470 7.41 -33.98 0.90
CA SER A 470 6.90 -35.36 0.87
C SER A 470 6.79 -35.92 -0.57
N PRO A 471 7.15 -37.20 -0.83
CA PRO A 471 7.06 -37.83 -2.16
C PRO A 471 5.65 -37.89 -2.78
N VAL A 472 4.62 -37.62 -2.00
CA VAL A 472 3.21 -37.59 -2.43
C VAL A 472 2.82 -36.21 -3.05
N GLY A 473 3.78 -35.28 -3.17
CA GLY A 473 3.55 -33.86 -3.45
C GLY A 473 3.54 -33.43 -4.92
N ALA A 474 2.51 -33.84 -5.69
CA ALA A 474 2.18 -33.16 -6.94
C ALA A 474 1.41 -31.82 -6.73
N ALA A 475 1.13 -31.43 -5.47
CA ALA A 475 0.44 -30.19 -5.11
C ALA A 475 1.29 -29.34 -4.14
N ALA A 476 1.48 -28.06 -4.47
CA ALA A 476 2.21 -27.06 -3.67
C ALA A 476 1.68 -26.99 -2.22
N ALA A 477 2.53 -26.88 -1.19
CA ALA A 477 2.11 -26.72 0.20
C ALA A 477 1.11 -25.56 0.38
N PRO A 478 0.13 -25.66 1.30
CA PRO A 478 -0.80 -24.55 1.52
C PRO A 478 -0.04 -23.32 2.03
N PRO A 479 -0.39 -22.10 1.56
CA PRO A 479 0.22 -20.88 2.06
C PRO A 479 -0.05 -20.70 3.56
N VAL A 480 0.95 -20.20 4.27
CA VAL A 480 0.92 -19.94 5.70
C VAL A 480 0.85 -18.44 5.97
N LEU A 481 -0.30 -18.00 6.45
CA LEU A 481 -0.48 -16.68 7.04
C LEU A 481 -0.23 -16.73 8.55
N HIS A 482 0.19 -15.59 9.10
CA HIS A 482 0.52 -15.49 10.51
C HIS A 482 -0.01 -14.20 11.16
N THR A 483 -0.61 -14.32 12.34
CA THR A 483 -0.92 -13.20 13.24
C THR A 483 -0.17 -13.38 14.56
N PHE A 484 0.63 -12.40 14.96
CA PHE A 484 1.53 -12.53 16.12
C PHE A 484 0.84 -12.38 17.47
N HIS A 485 -0.23 -11.58 17.55
CA HIS A 485 -1.01 -11.29 18.77
C HIS A 485 -0.26 -10.50 19.86
N ALA A 486 1.04 -10.73 20.03
CA ALA A 486 1.92 -9.92 20.88
C ALA A 486 3.38 -10.15 20.50
N LEU A 487 4.12 -9.09 20.24
CA LEU A 487 5.54 -9.16 19.90
C LEU A 487 6.44 -9.23 21.15
N GLY A 488 7.43 -10.13 21.11
CA GLY A 488 8.40 -10.33 22.17
C GLY A 488 9.32 -9.13 22.34
N SER A 489 9.68 -8.45 21.25
CA SER A 489 10.46 -7.19 21.28
C SER A 489 9.77 -6.11 22.12
N VAL A 490 8.46 -5.95 21.94
CA VAL A 490 7.66 -4.97 22.67
C VAL A 490 7.45 -5.39 24.11
N LYS A 491 7.17 -6.68 24.36
CA LYS A 491 7.06 -7.23 25.73
C LYS A 491 8.34 -6.97 26.52
N ARG A 492 9.51 -7.27 25.94
CA ARG A 492 10.82 -7.08 26.57
C ARG A 492 11.13 -5.61 26.87
N ARG A 493 10.78 -4.70 25.97
CA ARG A 493 10.94 -3.24 26.16
C ARG A 493 10.21 -2.74 27.42
N HIS A 494 9.05 -3.33 27.73
CA HIS A 494 8.21 -2.88 28.84
C HIS A 494 8.40 -3.66 30.14
N LEU A 495 8.70 -4.97 30.07
CA LEU A 495 8.86 -5.83 31.25
C LEU A 495 10.32 -5.95 31.71
N GLY A 496 11.30 -5.71 30.83
CA GLY A 496 12.72 -5.80 31.18
C GLY A 496 13.08 -7.15 31.80
N ALA A 497 13.57 -7.13 33.03
CA ALA A 497 13.96 -8.33 33.78
C ALA A 497 12.78 -9.25 34.19
N GLU A 498 11.54 -8.76 34.11
CA GLU A 498 10.33 -9.54 34.41
C GLU A 498 9.80 -10.33 33.21
N ASP A 499 10.45 -10.25 32.04
CA ASP A 499 10.07 -11.04 30.86
C ASP A 499 10.49 -12.51 31.01
N THR A 500 9.51 -13.37 31.28
CA THR A 500 9.65 -14.82 31.42
C THR A 500 9.75 -15.60 30.10
N SER A 501 9.68 -14.91 28.95
CA SER A 501 9.63 -15.61 27.66
C SER A 501 10.94 -16.35 27.32
N PRO A 502 10.86 -17.50 26.63
CA PRO A 502 12.03 -18.27 26.25
C PRO A 502 13.08 -17.44 25.50
N ALA A 503 14.37 -17.64 25.80
CA ALA A 503 15.46 -16.91 25.13
C ALA A 503 15.41 -17.08 23.60
N ALA A 504 15.08 -18.29 23.13
CA ALA A 504 14.94 -18.64 21.71
C ALA A 504 13.86 -17.82 20.98
N ARG A 505 12.90 -17.21 21.69
CA ARG A 505 11.87 -16.36 21.08
C ARG A 505 12.48 -15.21 20.29
N ALA A 506 13.60 -14.65 20.73
CA ALA A 506 14.27 -13.52 20.06
C ALA A 506 14.69 -13.84 18.62
N GLU A 507 14.96 -15.11 18.32
CA GLU A 507 15.37 -15.58 17.00
C GLU A 507 14.18 -16.18 16.23
N LEU A 508 13.38 -17.01 16.90
CA LEU A 508 12.29 -17.74 16.29
C LEU A 508 11.12 -16.85 15.86
N GLU A 509 10.72 -15.88 16.69
CA GLU A 509 9.56 -15.02 16.40
C GLU A 509 9.78 -14.16 15.13
N PRO A 510 10.88 -13.41 14.97
CA PRO A 510 11.18 -12.74 13.70
C PRO A 510 11.32 -13.72 12.53
N GLY A 511 11.87 -14.92 12.79
CA GLY A 511 12.00 -15.98 11.79
C GLY A 511 10.67 -16.54 11.28
N VAL A 512 9.60 -16.49 12.09
CA VAL A 512 8.23 -16.81 11.64
C VAL A 512 7.76 -15.75 10.65
N GLY A 513 7.87 -14.47 11.00
CA GLY A 513 7.38 -13.37 10.15
C GLY A 513 8.08 -13.32 8.79
N ARG A 514 9.38 -13.62 8.74
CA ARG A 514 10.15 -13.66 7.48
C ARG A 514 9.83 -14.83 6.57
N ARG A 515 9.28 -15.92 7.12
CA ARG A 515 9.02 -17.17 6.39
C ARG A 515 7.55 -17.39 6.06
N ALA A 516 6.63 -16.74 6.77
CA ALA A 516 5.22 -16.73 6.41
C ALA A 516 5.03 -16.11 5.01
N ASP A 517 4.05 -16.62 4.28
CA ASP A 517 3.69 -16.14 2.94
C ASP A 517 3.02 -14.75 3.03
N ALA A 518 2.26 -14.53 4.11
CA ALA A 518 1.76 -13.21 4.50
C ALA A 518 1.64 -13.10 6.04
N VAL A 519 1.67 -11.87 6.55
CA VAL A 519 1.50 -11.55 7.96
C VAL A 519 0.32 -10.60 8.12
N ILE A 520 -0.61 -10.94 9.00
CA ILE A 520 -1.71 -10.07 9.40
C ILE A 520 -1.31 -9.38 10.70
N ALA A 521 -1.11 -8.07 10.63
CA ALA A 521 -0.88 -7.22 11.80
C ALA A 521 -2.22 -6.67 12.30
N THR A 522 -2.44 -6.62 13.61
CA THR A 522 -3.70 -6.14 14.20
C THR A 522 -3.76 -4.62 14.31
N CYS A 523 -2.62 -3.94 14.15
CA CYS A 523 -2.53 -2.47 14.16
C CYS A 523 -1.27 -1.99 13.42
N SER A 524 -1.27 -0.69 13.10
CA SER A 524 -0.19 -0.01 12.39
C SER A 524 1.13 -0.01 13.18
N ASP A 525 1.05 0.11 14.50
CA ASP A 525 2.20 0.01 15.41
C ASP A 525 2.86 -1.38 15.34
N GLU A 526 2.06 -2.44 15.29
CA GLU A 526 2.58 -3.81 15.15
C GLU A 526 3.24 -4.01 13.79
N ALA A 527 2.63 -3.52 12.70
CA ALA A 527 3.22 -3.56 11.37
C ALA A 527 4.60 -2.86 11.35
N ALA A 528 4.72 -1.70 11.97
CA ALA A 528 5.99 -0.98 12.06
C ALA A 528 7.06 -1.76 12.86
N GLU A 529 6.68 -2.44 13.95
CA GLU A 529 7.60 -3.32 14.70
C GLU A 529 8.02 -4.55 13.88
N LEU A 530 7.12 -5.12 13.07
CA LEU A 530 7.41 -6.26 12.19
C LEU A 530 8.39 -5.90 11.07
N VAL A 531 8.22 -4.73 10.44
CA VAL A 531 9.18 -4.21 9.46
C VAL A 531 10.57 -4.04 10.11
N ARG A 532 10.64 -3.50 11.33
CA ARG A 532 11.91 -3.40 12.09
C ARG A 532 12.50 -4.77 12.45
N ALA A 533 11.68 -5.80 12.59
CA ALA A 533 12.11 -7.19 12.78
C ALA A 533 12.55 -7.88 11.47
N GLY A 534 12.50 -7.17 10.33
CA GLY A 534 12.96 -7.65 9.03
C GLY A 534 11.90 -8.40 8.23
N VAL A 535 10.62 -8.25 8.56
CA VAL A 535 9.51 -8.76 7.73
C VAL A 535 9.30 -7.81 6.55
N ASP A 536 9.12 -8.37 5.36
CA ASP A 536 8.85 -7.59 4.13
C ASP A 536 7.52 -6.84 4.24
N ALA A 537 7.55 -5.52 4.07
CA ALA A 537 6.36 -4.67 4.13
C ALA A 537 5.28 -5.09 3.12
N ALA A 538 5.67 -5.60 1.95
CA ALA A 538 4.72 -6.07 0.93
C ALA A 538 3.93 -7.31 1.34
N ARG A 539 4.36 -8.01 2.40
CA ARG A 539 3.68 -9.20 2.95
C ARG A 539 2.86 -8.89 4.20
N ILE A 540 2.87 -7.65 4.67
CA ILE A 540 2.15 -7.25 5.89
C ILE A 540 0.84 -6.56 5.50
N THR A 541 -0.26 -7.10 5.99
CA THR A 541 -1.58 -6.47 5.86
C THR A 541 -2.10 -6.12 7.25
N VAL A 542 -2.54 -4.88 7.46
CA VAL A 542 -3.15 -4.46 8.72
C VAL A 542 -4.64 -4.80 8.72
N ILE A 543 -5.05 -5.76 9.54
CA ILE A 543 -6.44 -6.15 9.75
C ILE A 543 -6.74 -6.13 11.26
N PRO A 544 -7.58 -5.21 11.75
CA PRO A 544 -7.81 -5.06 13.17
C PRO A 544 -8.62 -6.22 13.77
N CYS A 545 -8.68 -6.29 15.09
CA CYS A 545 -9.63 -7.17 15.77
C CYS A 545 -11.07 -6.71 15.52
N GLY A 546 -12.01 -7.66 15.50
CA GLY A 546 -13.43 -7.37 15.36
C GLY A 546 -14.18 -7.27 16.68
N VAL A 547 -15.43 -6.80 16.60
CA VAL A 547 -16.43 -6.77 17.67
C VAL A 547 -17.77 -7.29 17.15
N ASP A 548 -18.50 -8.01 18.01
CA ASP A 548 -19.86 -8.45 17.71
C ASP A 548 -20.84 -7.30 17.97
N ILE A 549 -21.21 -6.60 16.90
CA ILE A 549 -22.13 -5.46 16.93
C ILE A 549 -23.59 -5.85 17.22
N GLY A 550 -23.94 -7.13 17.11
CA GLY A 550 -25.25 -7.68 17.46
C GLY A 550 -25.35 -8.01 18.95
N HIS A 551 -24.23 -8.42 19.56
CA HIS A 551 -24.13 -8.69 20.99
C HIS A 551 -23.90 -7.42 21.83
N PHE A 552 -22.93 -6.59 21.43
CA PHE A 552 -22.68 -5.29 22.06
C PHE A 552 -23.59 -4.24 21.45
N THR A 553 -24.74 -4.03 22.06
CA THR A 553 -25.76 -3.09 21.58
C THR A 553 -25.74 -1.76 22.35
N PRO A 554 -26.04 -0.63 21.68
CA PRO A 554 -26.10 0.68 22.31
C PRO A 554 -27.04 0.74 23.51
N ARG A 555 -26.69 1.56 24.50
CA ARG A 555 -27.63 1.92 25.57
C ARG A 555 -28.83 2.67 24.97
N ALA A 556 -30.05 2.32 25.39
CA ALA A 556 -31.21 3.16 25.15
C ALA A 556 -31.02 4.47 25.91
N TYR A 557 -31.00 5.61 25.20
CA TYR A 557 -30.95 6.92 25.85
C TYR A 557 -32.27 7.18 26.58
N ASP A 558 -32.19 7.36 27.89
CA ASP A 558 -33.29 7.85 28.71
C ASP A 558 -32.98 9.30 29.09
N ASP A 559 -33.60 10.25 28.39
CA ASP A 559 -33.37 11.68 28.61
C ASP A 559 -33.74 12.14 30.03
N ALA A 560 -34.58 11.40 30.76
CA ALA A 560 -34.94 11.73 32.14
C ALA A 560 -33.93 11.19 33.16
N ALA A 561 -33.40 9.98 32.98
CA ALA A 561 -32.38 9.41 33.86
C ALA A 561 -31.00 10.04 33.65
N ASP A 562 -30.66 10.41 32.41
CA ASP A 562 -29.37 11.01 32.05
C ASP A 562 -29.25 12.50 32.39
N ALA A 563 -30.38 13.14 32.69
CA ALA A 563 -30.46 14.52 33.13
C ALA A 563 -30.47 14.65 34.66
N ASP A 564 -30.51 13.54 35.41
CA ASP A 564 -30.48 13.55 36.88
C ASP A 564 -29.07 13.96 37.37
N PRO A 565 -28.91 15.18 37.93
CA PRO A 565 -27.61 15.67 38.40
C PRO A 565 -27.13 14.95 39.67
N THR A 566 -27.95 14.07 40.25
CA THR A 566 -27.67 13.36 41.50
C THR A 566 -27.08 11.97 41.28
N HIS A 567 -27.07 11.45 40.04
CA HIS A 567 -26.44 10.17 39.72
C HIS A 567 -24.91 10.34 39.58
N PRO A 568 -24.08 9.60 40.34
CA PRO A 568 -22.65 9.67 40.18
C PRO A 568 -22.23 9.13 38.82
N MET A 569 -21.35 9.84 38.12
CA MET A 569 -20.79 9.39 36.85
C MET A 569 -19.98 8.12 37.06
N ARG A 570 -20.32 7.05 36.33
CA ARG A 570 -19.66 5.76 36.42
C ARG A 570 -18.56 5.64 35.37
N VAL A 571 -17.32 5.67 35.84
CA VAL A 571 -16.14 5.34 35.04
C VAL A 571 -15.84 3.86 35.18
N MET A 572 -15.62 3.16 34.07
CA MET A 572 -15.34 1.73 34.07
C MET A 572 -13.95 1.42 33.52
N VAL A 573 -13.26 0.46 34.15
CA VAL A 573 -12.05 -0.15 33.62
C VAL A 573 -12.27 -1.65 33.54
N VAL A 574 -11.97 -2.26 32.39
CA VAL A 574 -12.20 -3.69 32.14
C VAL A 574 -10.89 -4.38 31.78
N GLY A 575 -10.59 -5.49 32.45
CA GLY A 575 -9.48 -6.36 32.06
C GLY A 575 -8.86 -7.14 33.21
N ARG A 576 -7.80 -7.89 32.90
CA ARG A 576 -7.02 -8.61 33.91
C ARG A 576 -6.37 -7.63 34.89
N LEU A 577 -6.40 -7.96 36.18
CA LEU A 577 -5.72 -7.20 37.22
C LEU A 577 -4.22 -7.51 37.17
N VAL A 578 -3.51 -6.75 36.35
CA VAL A 578 -2.04 -6.75 36.28
C VAL A 578 -1.55 -5.31 36.09
N PRO A 579 -0.38 -4.93 36.64
CA PRO A 579 0.07 -3.53 36.64
C PRO A 579 0.07 -2.86 35.25
N ARG A 580 0.50 -3.61 34.23
CA ARG A 580 0.58 -3.11 32.83
C ARG A 580 -0.76 -2.71 32.20
N LYS A 581 -1.90 -3.02 32.82
CA LYS A 581 -3.24 -2.60 32.38
C LYS A 581 -3.62 -1.20 32.89
N GLY A 582 -2.82 -0.61 33.79
CA GLY A 582 -2.95 0.79 34.19
C GLY A 582 -4.20 1.11 34.99
N VAL A 583 -4.74 0.15 35.75
CA VAL A 583 -5.92 0.37 36.61
C VAL A 583 -5.61 1.40 37.72
N ASP A 584 -4.39 1.40 38.22
CA ASP A 584 -3.87 2.41 39.15
C ASP A 584 -3.91 3.83 38.59
N LEU A 585 -3.63 4.01 37.29
CA LEU A 585 -3.73 5.32 36.64
C LEU A 585 -5.15 5.89 36.69
N ALA A 586 -6.18 5.04 36.53
CA ALA A 586 -7.57 5.46 36.68
C ALA A 586 -7.93 5.82 38.13
N ILE A 587 -7.38 5.09 39.11
CA ILE A 587 -7.53 5.40 40.54
C ILE A 587 -6.87 6.74 40.88
N GLU A 588 -5.66 6.99 40.39
CA GLU A 588 -4.94 8.25 40.57
C GLU A 588 -5.68 9.42 39.92
N ALA A 589 -6.22 9.23 38.70
CA ALA A 589 -7.06 10.21 38.02
C ALA A 589 -8.31 10.57 38.84
N LEU A 590 -8.97 9.57 39.46
CA LEU A 590 -10.09 9.79 40.37
C LEU A 590 -9.66 10.62 41.60
N GLY A 591 -8.46 10.40 42.14
CA GLY A 591 -7.88 11.21 43.21
C GLY A 591 -7.59 12.67 42.80
N ILE A 592 -7.17 12.89 41.55
CA ILE A 592 -7.00 14.24 40.97
C ILE A 592 -8.36 14.95 40.85
N LEU A 593 -9.38 14.29 40.30
CA LEU A 593 -10.73 14.82 40.20
C LEU A 593 -11.32 15.20 41.57
N ALA A 594 -11.09 14.34 42.58
CA ALA A 594 -11.54 14.59 43.96
C ALA A 594 -10.93 15.87 44.56
N ARG A 595 -9.62 16.08 44.36
CA ARG A 595 -8.91 17.29 44.80
C ARG A 595 -9.39 18.54 44.08
N ARG A 596 -9.88 18.40 42.84
CA ARG A 596 -10.52 19.47 42.05
C ARG A 596 -12.00 19.67 42.39
N GLY A 597 -12.52 18.98 43.42
CA GLY A 597 -13.89 19.15 43.90
C GLY A 597 -14.94 18.24 43.24
N ARG A 598 -14.55 17.36 42.30
CA ARG A 598 -15.46 16.38 41.68
C ARG A 598 -15.52 15.10 42.50
N ARG A 599 -16.55 15.01 43.35
CA ARG A 599 -16.82 13.85 44.24
C ARG A 599 -17.92 12.93 43.72
N ASP A 600 -18.56 13.32 42.62
CA ASP A 600 -19.67 12.69 41.93
C ASP A 600 -19.22 11.67 40.87
N VAL A 601 -18.08 11.02 41.06
CA VAL A 601 -17.52 10.02 40.14
C VAL A 601 -17.23 8.73 40.90
N GLU A 602 -17.74 7.62 40.39
CA GLU A 602 -17.47 6.25 40.86
C GLU A 602 -16.60 5.52 39.83
N LEU A 603 -15.59 4.77 40.30
CA LEU A 603 -14.76 3.91 39.45
C LEU A 603 -15.14 2.45 39.68
N VAL A 604 -15.60 1.78 38.62
CA VAL A 604 -15.93 0.35 38.61
C VAL A 604 -14.85 -0.41 37.87
N ILE A 605 -14.21 -1.36 38.55
CA ILE A 605 -13.16 -2.21 38.01
C ILE A 605 -13.75 -3.60 37.76
N VAL A 606 -13.78 -4.00 36.50
CA VAL A 606 -14.33 -5.28 36.04
C VAL A 606 -13.18 -6.21 35.62
N GLY A 607 -13.08 -7.38 36.25
CA GLY A 607 -12.01 -8.37 36.07
C GLY A 607 -11.39 -8.85 37.38
N GLY A 608 -10.37 -9.72 37.29
CA GLY A 608 -9.69 -10.35 38.43
C GLY A 608 -9.93 -11.86 38.52
N SER A 609 -9.22 -12.53 39.44
CA SER A 609 -9.34 -13.97 39.68
C SER A 609 -10.35 -14.27 40.79
N GLY A 610 -11.65 -14.08 40.53
CA GLY A 610 -12.71 -14.43 41.48
C GLY A 610 -13.98 -13.59 41.36
N ASP A 611 -14.99 -13.94 42.16
CA ASP A 611 -16.17 -13.10 42.36
C ASP A 611 -15.83 -11.92 43.30
N ALA A 612 -16.68 -10.90 43.39
CA ALA A 612 -16.43 -9.74 44.26
C ALA A 612 -16.15 -10.11 45.74
N ALA A 613 -16.62 -11.28 46.18
CA ALA A 613 -16.37 -11.83 47.52
C ALA A 613 -14.93 -12.34 47.73
N ASP A 614 -14.23 -12.74 46.67
CA ASP A 614 -12.86 -13.30 46.70
C ASP A 614 -11.78 -12.23 46.48
N ALA A 615 -12.19 -10.97 46.26
CA ALA A 615 -11.31 -9.85 45.94
C ALA A 615 -10.24 -9.55 47.02
N GLY A 616 -10.43 -10.05 48.26
CA GLY A 616 -9.45 -9.93 49.34
C GLY A 616 -8.23 -10.84 49.19
N GLU A 617 -8.33 -11.92 48.41
CA GLU A 617 -7.26 -12.91 48.25
C GLU A 617 -6.27 -12.53 47.13
N ASP A 618 -6.74 -11.84 46.08
CA ASP A 618 -5.93 -11.34 44.96
C ASP A 618 -4.95 -10.24 45.41
N ALA A 619 -3.65 -10.45 45.17
CA ALA A 619 -2.59 -9.53 45.58
C ALA A 619 -2.64 -8.19 44.82
N GLU A 620 -3.03 -8.20 43.55
CA GLU A 620 -3.14 -6.98 42.76
C GLU A 620 -4.39 -6.19 43.14
N ALA A 621 -5.51 -6.85 43.41
CA ALA A 621 -6.71 -6.20 43.93
C ALA A 621 -6.43 -5.48 45.26
N ARG A 622 -5.67 -6.11 46.17
CA ARG A 622 -5.20 -5.49 47.41
C ARG A 622 -4.33 -4.27 47.16
N ARG A 623 -3.34 -4.37 46.26
CA ARG A 623 -2.49 -3.23 45.86
C ARG A 623 -3.31 -2.06 45.33
N LEU A 624 -4.28 -2.32 44.46
CA LEU A 624 -5.15 -1.30 43.88
C LEU A 624 -6.03 -0.63 44.95
N MET A 625 -6.58 -1.39 45.89
CA MET A 625 -7.35 -0.82 47.00
C MET A 625 -6.48 0.01 47.96
N ASP A 626 -5.24 -0.40 48.20
CA ASP A 626 -4.28 0.42 48.97
C ASP A 626 -3.93 1.72 48.24
N ALA A 627 -3.74 1.68 46.92
CA ALA A 627 -3.58 2.88 46.11
C ALA A 627 -4.81 3.80 46.18
N ALA A 628 -6.02 3.24 46.17
CA ALA A 628 -7.26 4.01 46.34
C ALA A 628 -7.37 4.66 47.73
N ARG A 629 -6.91 3.99 48.79
CA ARG A 629 -6.84 4.56 50.15
C ARG A 629 -5.84 5.71 50.20
N ALA A 630 -4.65 5.52 49.62
CA ALA A 630 -3.62 6.56 49.54
C ALA A 630 -4.09 7.79 48.75
N ALA A 631 -4.88 7.58 47.68
CA ALA A 631 -5.49 8.63 46.90
C ALA A 631 -6.74 9.28 47.57
N GLY A 632 -7.22 8.73 48.69
CA GLY A 632 -8.40 9.22 49.41
C GLY A 632 -9.72 9.00 48.66
N VAL A 633 -9.81 7.94 47.85
CA VAL A 633 -10.97 7.64 46.98
C VAL A 633 -11.51 6.22 47.15
N ALA A 634 -11.04 5.47 48.16
CA ALA A 634 -11.40 4.07 48.37
C ALA A 634 -12.92 3.83 48.53
N ASP A 635 -13.67 4.80 49.04
CA ASP A 635 -15.13 4.76 49.19
C ASP A 635 -15.88 4.80 47.85
N ARG A 636 -15.19 5.18 46.76
CA ARG A 636 -15.72 5.37 45.40
C ARG A 636 -15.13 4.40 44.37
N VAL A 637 -14.32 3.43 44.80
CA VAL A 637 -13.78 2.37 43.95
C VAL A 637 -14.55 1.08 44.23
N ARG A 638 -15.12 0.45 43.19
CA ARG A 638 -15.84 -0.82 43.27
C ARG A 638 -15.12 -1.89 42.47
N LEU A 639 -14.75 -2.97 43.13
CA LEU A 639 -14.30 -4.19 42.46
C LEU A 639 -15.53 -5.03 42.13
N HIS A 640 -15.84 -5.16 40.84
CA HIS A 640 -17.01 -5.90 40.37
C HIS A 640 -16.73 -7.41 40.22
N GLY A 641 -15.46 -7.78 40.06
CA GLY A 641 -15.04 -9.16 39.79
C GLY A 641 -15.17 -9.54 38.31
N ARG A 642 -15.05 -10.83 38.03
CA ARG A 642 -15.11 -11.38 36.66
C ARG A 642 -16.56 -11.36 36.14
N VAL A 643 -16.72 -10.97 34.88
CA VAL A 643 -18.01 -10.96 34.17
C VAL A 643 -17.91 -11.84 32.94
N SER A 644 -18.97 -12.61 32.67
CA SER A 644 -19.04 -13.45 31.47
C SER A 644 -19.14 -12.58 30.22
N GLN A 645 -18.68 -13.08 29.08
CA GLN A 645 -18.80 -12.33 27.81
C GLN A 645 -20.28 -12.10 27.44
N ALA A 646 -21.18 -13.02 27.81
CA ALA A 646 -22.62 -12.88 27.60
C ALA A 646 -23.23 -11.71 28.41
N ASP A 647 -22.75 -11.48 29.63
CA ASP A 647 -23.27 -10.42 30.52
C ASP A 647 -22.56 -9.08 30.34
N MET A 648 -21.38 -9.08 29.71
CA MET A 648 -20.55 -7.88 29.53
C MET A 648 -21.29 -6.70 28.87
N PRO A 649 -22.11 -6.88 27.81
CA PRO A 649 -22.85 -5.75 27.23
C PRO A 649 -23.76 -5.05 28.24
N ALA A 650 -24.43 -5.81 29.13
CA ALA A 650 -25.30 -5.23 30.14
C ALA A 650 -24.51 -4.41 31.16
N VAL A 651 -23.35 -4.92 31.58
CA VAL A 651 -22.43 -4.22 32.48
C VAL A 651 -21.85 -2.98 31.81
N MET A 652 -21.37 -3.09 30.58
CA MET A 652 -20.77 -2.00 29.80
C MET A 652 -21.73 -0.82 29.64
N ARG A 653 -23.02 -1.10 29.35
CA ARG A 653 -24.07 -0.06 29.23
C ARG A 653 -24.34 0.71 30.52
N THR A 654 -23.88 0.22 31.68
CA THR A 654 -23.98 0.98 32.94
C THR A 654 -22.89 2.05 33.07
N ALA A 655 -21.84 2.00 32.26
CA ALA A 655 -20.75 2.97 32.29
C ALA A 655 -21.13 4.24 31.51
N ASP A 656 -20.70 5.38 32.04
CA ASP A 656 -20.73 6.66 31.34
C ASP A 656 -19.52 6.84 30.42
N VAL A 657 -18.37 6.33 30.84
CA VAL A 657 -17.09 6.36 30.12
C VAL A 657 -16.31 5.10 30.48
N VAL A 658 -15.65 4.50 29.50
CA VAL A 658 -14.68 3.41 29.71
C VAL A 658 -13.26 3.96 29.57
N VAL A 659 -12.40 3.70 30.57
CA VAL A 659 -10.99 4.06 30.55
C VAL A 659 -10.15 2.84 30.18
N CYS A 660 -9.37 2.96 29.11
CA CYS A 660 -8.44 1.95 28.62
C CYS A 660 -7.01 2.51 28.71
N ALA A 661 -6.30 2.26 29.81
CA ALA A 661 -4.97 2.84 30.06
C ALA A 661 -3.78 1.84 30.08
N PRO A 662 -3.71 0.84 29.17
CA PRO A 662 -2.59 -0.09 29.16
C PRO A 662 -1.29 0.60 28.73
N TRP A 663 -0.13 0.08 29.15
CA TRP A 663 1.17 0.60 28.70
C TRP A 663 1.49 0.22 27.24
N TYR A 664 0.90 -0.88 26.78
CA TYR A 664 0.94 -1.36 25.40
C TYR A 664 -0.24 -2.30 25.19
N GLU A 665 -0.91 -2.21 24.04
CA GLU A 665 -2.09 -2.99 23.72
C GLU A 665 -2.23 -3.18 22.20
N PRO A 666 -1.90 -4.36 21.65
CA PRO A 666 -1.97 -4.59 20.20
C PRO A 666 -3.40 -4.78 19.67
N PHE A 667 -4.33 -5.21 20.53
CA PHE A 667 -5.71 -5.55 20.11
C PHE A 667 -6.72 -4.48 20.42
N GLY A 668 -6.78 -4.08 21.69
CA GLY A 668 -7.81 -3.17 22.18
C GLY A 668 -9.24 -3.70 22.02
N ILE A 669 -9.55 -4.94 22.42
CA ILE A 669 -10.93 -5.45 22.35
C ILE A 669 -11.90 -4.60 23.20
N VAL A 670 -11.50 -4.23 24.42
CA VAL A 670 -12.34 -3.45 25.35
C VAL A 670 -12.82 -2.11 24.75
N PRO A 671 -11.98 -1.27 24.13
CA PRO A 671 -12.48 -0.04 23.51
C PRO A 671 -13.43 -0.32 22.34
N LEU A 672 -13.25 -1.42 21.58
CA LEU A 672 -14.23 -1.81 20.54
C LEU A 672 -15.58 -2.20 21.15
N GLU A 673 -15.59 -2.99 22.21
CA GLU A 673 -16.80 -3.40 22.94
C GLU A 673 -17.54 -2.21 23.57
N ALA A 674 -16.78 -1.27 24.16
CA ALA A 674 -17.32 -0.04 24.73
C ALA A 674 -17.95 0.85 23.64
N MET A 675 -17.23 1.11 22.56
CA MET A 675 -17.74 1.91 21.43
C MET A 675 -18.93 1.23 20.75
N ALA A 676 -18.92 -0.10 20.59
CA ALA A 676 -20.06 -0.86 20.06
C ALA A 676 -21.28 -0.78 20.99
N SER A 677 -21.07 -0.67 22.30
CA SER A 677 -22.12 -0.41 23.29
C SER A 677 -22.57 1.06 23.33
N GLY A 678 -22.04 1.92 22.45
CA GLY A 678 -22.31 3.35 22.41
C GLY A 678 -21.71 4.13 23.58
N VAL A 679 -20.73 3.56 24.29
CA VAL A 679 -20.08 4.16 25.45
C VAL A 679 -18.77 4.83 25.00
N PRO A 680 -18.57 6.13 25.28
CA PRO A 680 -17.34 6.81 24.91
C PRO A 680 -16.13 6.25 25.68
N VAL A 681 -14.97 6.28 25.02
CA VAL A 681 -13.72 5.74 25.56
C VAL A 681 -12.69 6.85 25.81
N VAL A 682 -11.95 6.73 26.91
CA VAL A 682 -10.69 7.46 27.15
C VAL A 682 -9.58 6.43 27.10
N ALA A 683 -8.73 6.50 26.08
CA ALA A 683 -7.77 5.44 25.76
C ALA A 683 -6.33 5.99 25.73
N SER A 684 -5.36 5.23 26.23
CA SER A 684 -3.95 5.57 26.01
C SER A 684 -3.59 5.44 24.53
N ALA A 685 -2.84 6.40 24.01
CA ALA A 685 -2.36 6.43 22.62
C ALA A 685 -1.25 5.39 22.38
N VAL A 686 -1.61 4.10 22.38
CA VAL A 686 -0.69 2.97 22.18
C VAL A 686 -1.32 1.86 21.33
N GLY A 687 -0.57 1.28 20.40
CA GLY A 687 -0.96 0.06 19.70
C GLY A 687 -2.31 0.16 18.99
N GLY A 688 -3.17 -0.85 19.12
CA GLY A 688 -4.47 -0.89 18.46
C GLY A 688 -5.46 0.21 18.93
N LEU A 689 -5.16 0.92 20.03
CA LEU A 689 -6.02 2.00 20.52
C LEU A 689 -5.92 3.25 19.64
N THR A 690 -4.75 3.54 19.06
CA THR A 690 -4.57 4.69 18.14
C THR A 690 -5.30 4.48 16.82
N ASP A 691 -5.43 3.23 16.40
CA ASP A 691 -6.09 2.89 15.15
C ASP A 691 -7.61 2.83 15.34
N SER A 692 -8.08 2.29 16.47
CA SER A 692 -9.51 2.15 16.76
C SER A 692 -10.18 3.43 17.22
N VAL A 693 -9.48 4.29 17.97
CA VAL A 693 -10.04 5.53 18.53
C VAL A 693 -9.55 6.75 17.73
N VAL A 694 -10.47 7.42 17.05
CA VAL A 694 -10.24 8.75 16.47
C VAL A 694 -10.42 9.79 17.57
N ASP A 695 -9.32 10.44 17.95
CA ASP A 695 -9.28 11.43 19.03
C ASP A 695 -10.27 12.58 18.81
N GLY A 696 -10.98 12.96 19.87
CA GLY A 696 -12.02 13.99 19.87
C GLY A 696 -13.31 13.63 19.09
N VAL A 697 -13.35 12.53 18.36
CA VAL A 697 -14.47 12.14 17.49
C VAL A 697 -15.19 10.88 18.00
N THR A 698 -14.46 9.80 18.28
CA THR A 698 -15.03 8.52 18.73
C THR A 698 -14.65 8.17 20.18
N GLY A 699 -13.64 8.86 20.69
CA GLY A 699 -13.14 8.80 22.07
C GLY A 699 -12.09 9.88 22.28
N ILE A 700 -11.39 9.84 23.40
CA ILE A 700 -10.27 10.74 23.69
C ILE A 700 -9.00 9.91 23.85
N LEU A 701 -7.95 10.27 23.12
CA LEU A 701 -6.63 9.68 23.27
C LEU A 701 -5.81 10.49 24.27
N VAL A 702 -5.16 9.81 25.21
CA VAL A 702 -4.27 10.41 26.21
C VAL A 702 -2.86 9.84 26.13
N PRO A 703 -1.82 10.60 26.53
CA PRO A 703 -0.48 10.05 26.68
C PRO A 703 -0.48 8.81 27.61
N PRO A 704 0.30 7.76 27.30
CA PRO A 704 0.40 6.60 28.18
C PRO A 704 1.04 6.98 29.51
N ARG A 705 0.60 6.33 30.60
CA ARG A 705 1.10 6.54 31.97
C ARG A 705 0.91 7.97 32.51
N ASP A 706 -0.12 8.67 32.03
CA ASP A 706 -0.45 10.03 32.49
C ASP A 706 -1.83 10.07 33.18
N PRO A 707 -1.89 9.93 34.52
CA PRO A 707 -3.15 10.00 35.25
C PRO A 707 -3.76 11.42 35.26
N ALA A 708 -2.97 12.47 35.04
CA ALA A 708 -3.49 13.83 34.97
C ALA A 708 -4.25 14.06 33.66
N ALA A 709 -3.71 13.58 32.53
CA ALA A 709 -4.40 13.62 31.24
C ALA A 709 -5.71 12.80 31.27
N ILE A 710 -5.73 11.63 31.93
CA ILE A 710 -6.96 10.87 32.15
C ILE A 710 -7.96 11.70 32.98
N ALA A 711 -7.52 12.36 34.05
CA ALA A 711 -8.39 13.21 34.88
C ALA A 711 -8.94 14.42 34.11
N ASP A 712 -8.13 15.04 33.24
CA ASP A 712 -8.55 16.16 32.39
C ASP A 712 -9.62 15.71 31.39
N ALA A 713 -9.38 14.61 30.67
CA ALA A 713 -10.33 14.03 29.72
C ALA A 713 -11.66 13.64 30.40
N LEU A 714 -11.59 12.97 31.55
CA LEU A 714 -12.78 12.65 32.34
C LEU A 714 -13.50 13.91 32.81
N GLY A 715 -12.77 14.94 33.25
CA GLY A 715 -13.33 16.22 33.68
C GLY A 715 -14.11 16.94 32.57
N GLU A 716 -13.60 16.92 31.34
CA GLU A 716 -14.28 17.47 30.16
C GLU A 716 -15.58 16.72 29.85
N LEU A 717 -15.54 15.39 29.82
CA LEU A 717 -16.70 14.56 29.53
C LEU A 717 -17.78 14.67 30.61
N LEU A 718 -17.35 14.79 31.85
CA LEU A 718 -18.20 14.99 33.02
C LEU A 718 -18.88 16.38 32.99
N ALA A 719 -18.29 17.39 32.35
CA ALA A 719 -18.87 18.73 32.19
C ALA A 719 -19.83 18.85 31.00
N ASP A 720 -19.70 18.00 29.97
CA ASP A 720 -20.50 18.06 28.74
C ASP A 720 -21.14 16.71 28.38
N PRO A 721 -22.35 16.43 28.89
CA PRO A 721 -23.12 15.23 28.54
C PRO A 721 -23.41 15.12 27.04
N ALA A 722 -23.60 16.23 26.32
CA ALA A 722 -23.87 16.20 24.89
C ALA A 722 -22.64 15.72 24.10
N ARG A 723 -21.43 16.13 24.51
CA ARG A 723 -20.18 15.60 23.96
C ARG A 723 -20.01 14.12 24.24
N ARG A 724 -20.29 13.64 25.47
CA ARG A 724 -20.28 12.19 25.77
C ARG A 724 -21.17 11.40 24.81
N ARG A 725 -22.41 11.88 24.59
CA ARG A 725 -23.37 11.24 23.66
C ARG A 725 -22.88 11.24 22.22
N ARG A 726 -22.31 12.35 21.73
CA ARG A 726 -21.74 12.41 20.36
C ARG A 726 -20.60 11.41 20.18
N LEU A 727 -19.66 11.37 21.13
CA LEU A 727 -18.53 10.44 21.07
C LEU A 727 -19.02 8.98 21.08
N GLY A 728 -19.99 8.65 21.94
CA GLY A 728 -20.59 7.32 21.99
C GLY A 728 -21.27 6.90 20.68
N ARG A 729 -22.04 7.81 20.04
CA ARG A 729 -22.67 7.55 18.74
C ARG A 729 -21.63 7.37 17.63
N ALA A 730 -20.67 8.29 17.52
CA ALA A 730 -19.62 8.19 16.52
C ALA A 730 -18.74 6.94 16.71
N GLY A 731 -18.46 6.55 17.96
CA GLY A 731 -17.81 5.29 18.30
C GLY A 731 -18.61 4.09 17.80
N ARG A 732 -19.93 4.06 18.04
CA ARG A 732 -20.82 3.00 17.53
C ARG A 732 -20.77 2.92 16.00
N ASP A 733 -20.96 4.05 15.32
CA ASP A 733 -20.95 4.11 13.85
C ASP A 733 -19.62 3.58 13.30
N ARG A 734 -18.50 3.92 13.94
CA ARG A 734 -17.17 3.40 13.55
C ARG A 734 -17.08 1.89 13.72
N MET A 735 -17.64 1.32 14.79
CA MET A 735 -17.61 -0.13 15.00
C MET A 735 -18.42 -0.87 13.94
N GLU A 736 -19.61 -0.37 13.60
CA GLU A 736 -20.49 -0.97 12.59
C GLU A 736 -19.86 -1.00 11.20
N HIS A 737 -19.16 0.06 10.80
CA HIS A 737 -18.63 0.20 9.43
C HIS A 737 -17.18 -0.27 9.27
N GLY A 738 -16.43 -0.45 10.37
CA GLY A 738 -14.99 -0.71 10.30
C GLY A 738 -14.50 -1.93 11.08
N TYR A 739 -15.20 -2.35 12.14
CA TYR A 739 -14.71 -3.32 13.11
C TYR A 739 -15.70 -4.47 13.38
N ALA A 740 -16.83 -4.54 12.66
CA ALA A 740 -17.72 -5.70 12.75
C ALA A 740 -16.98 -6.98 12.31
N TRP A 741 -17.24 -8.11 12.98
CA TRP A 741 -16.61 -9.38 12.61
C TRP A 741 -16.83 -9.80 11.16
N SER A 742 -17.97 -9.48 10.56
CA SER A 742 -18.22 -9.67 9.12
C SER A 742 -17.26 -8.86 8.23
N THR A 743 -16.88 -7.65 8.64
CA THR A 743 -15.90 -6.83 7.91
C THR A 743 -14.48 -7.38 8.07
N VAL A 744 -14.13 -7.80 9.29
CA VAL A 744 -12.82 -8.36 9.60
C VAL A 744 -12.61 -9.73 8.93
N ALA A 745 -13.64 -10.58 8.92
CA ALA A 745 -13.62 -11.87 8.23
C ALA A 745 -13.47 -11.69 6.71
N ALA A 746 -14.24 -10.81 6.08
CA ALA A 746 -14.13 -10.53 4.65
C ALA A 746 -12.72 -10.08 4.24
N ARG A 747 -12.12 -9.14 5.00
CA ARG A 747 -10.73 -8.69 4.77
C ARG A 747 -9.71 -9.80 4.98
N THR A 748 -9.95 -10.67 5.97
CA THR A 748 -9.09 -11.82 6.22
C THR A 748 -9.20 -12.85 5.10
N ALA A 749 -10.41 -13.10 4.58
CA ALA A 749 -10.66 -13.96 3.43
C ALA A 749 -10.03 -13.39 2.15
N ASP A 750 -10.04 -12.06 1.95
CA ASP A 750 -9.28 -11.40 0.88
C ASP A 750 -7.77 -11.71 0.96
N ALA A 751 -7.20 -11.63 2.17
CA ALA A 751 -5.80 -11.96 2.40
C ALA A 751 -5.50 -13.44 2.13
N TYR A 752 -6.40 -14.36 2.51
CA TYR A 752 -6.29 -15.77 2.17
C TYR A 752 -6.33 -16.01 0.66
N ARG A 753 -7.28 -15.39 -0.05
CA ARG A 753 -7.39 -15.49 -1.50
C ARG A 753 -6.14 -14.98 -2.20
N ALA A 754 -5.60 -13.84 -1.78
CA ALA A 754 -4.35 -13.32 -2.31
C ALA A 754 -3.17 -14.28 -2.08
N ALA A 755 -3.07 -14.88 -0.89
CA ALA A 755 -2.02 -15.85 -0.58
C ALA A 755 -2.17 -17.16 -1.37
N ILE A 756 -3.40 -17.66 -1.54
CA ILE A 756 -3.70 -18.84 -2.37
C ILE A 756 -3.35 -18.57 -3.84
N GLN A 757 -3.71 -17.40 -4.36
CA GLN A 757 -3.39 -17.00 -5.73
C GLN A 757 -1.88 -16.86 -5.95
N ALA A 758 -1.15 -16.31 -4.98
CA ALA A 758 0.31 -16.20 -5.03
C ALA A 758 1.03 -17.55 -4.87
N ALA A 759 0.43 -18.50 -4.13
CA ALA A 759 0.97 -19.84 -3.90
C ALA A 759 0.55 -20.86 -4.98
N ALA A 760 -0.44 -20.54 -5.80
CA ALA A 760 -0.78 -21.34 -6.97
C ALA A 760 0.47 -21.37 -7.88
N PRO A 761 0.99 -22.56 -8.25
CA PRO A 761 2.08 -22.63 -9.22
C PRO A 761 1.61 -21.91 -10.48
N ASP A 762 2.39 -20.95 -10.97
CA ASP A 762 2.08 -20.10 -12.14
C ASP A 762 1.27 -20.88 -13.19
N ALA A 763 -0.05 -20.78 -13.05
CA ALA A 763 -1.05 -21.27 -13.98
C ALA A 763 -1.81 -20.06 -14.51
N LEU A 764 -1.07 -18.99 -14.80
CA LEU A 764 -1.30 -18.39 -16.10
C LEU A 764 -0.95 -19.50 -17.09
N PRO A 765 -1.85 -19.90 -18.01
CA PRO A 765 -1.35 -20.51 -19.23
C PRO A 765 -0.29 -19.53 -19.72
N ALA A 766 0.97 -19.94 -19.80
CA ALA A 766 1.85 -19.34 -20.77
C ALA A 766 1.09 -19.54 -22.07
N ASP A 767 0.39 -18.49 -22.50
CA ASP A 767 -0.10 -18.44 -23.85
C ASP A 767 1.16 -18.65 -24.68
N PRO A 768 1.32 -19.79 -25.38
CA PRO A 768 2.53 -20.02 -26.16
C PRO A 768 2.77 -18.86 -27.12
N THR A 769 1.72 -18.09 -27.45
CA THR A 769 1.84 -16.86 -28.22
C THR A 769 2.69 -15.76 -27.57
N VAL A 770 2.89 -15.71 -26.24
CA VAL A 770 3.75 -14.68 -25.61
C VAL A 770 5.23 -15.03 -25.74
N VAL A 771 5.58 -16.31 -25.53
CA VAL A 771 6.95 -16.79 -25.78
C VAL A 771 7.24 -16.77 -27.26
N ASP A 772 6.31 -17.26 -28.09
CA ASP A 772 6.42 -17.21 -29.55
C ASP A 772 6.48 -15.76 -30.04
N ALA A 773 5.69 -14.82 -29.50
CA ALA A 773 5.78 -13.40 -29.86
C ALA A 773 7.11 -12.77 -29.45
N HIS A 774 7.69 -13.14 -28.31
CA HIS A 774 9.03 -12.67 -27.92
C HIS A 774 10.10 -13.22 -28.86
N LEU A 775 10.05 -14.52 -29.18
CA LEU A 775 10.98 -15.15 -30.11
C LEU A 775 10.83 -14.61 -31.54
N ASP A 776 9.59 -14.38 -31.99
CA ASP A 776 9.25 -13.78 -33.28
C ASP A 776 9.66 -12.31 -33.34
N ALA A 777 9.62 -11.59 -32.22
CA ALA A 777 10.14 -10.22 -32.13
C ALA A 777 11.67 -10.16 -32.10
N LEU A 778 12.37 -11.20 -31.60
CA LEU A 778 13.83 -11.26 -31.61
C LEU A 778 14.41 -11.53 -33.00
N ALA A 779 13.78 -12.43 -33.77
CA ALA A 779 14.24 -12.83 -35.09
C ALA A 779 14.58 -11.65 -36.05
N PRO A 780 13.72 -10.63 -36.22
CA PRO A 780 14.05 -9.47 -37.07
C PRO A 780 15.20 -8.63 -36.50
N VAL A 781 15.33 -8.50 -35.17
CA VAL A 781 16.43 -7.76 -34.53
C VAL A 781 17.78 -8.45 -34.79
N LEU A 782 17.83 -9.79 -34.72
CA LEU A 782 19.04 -10.54 -35.06
C LEU A 782 19.37 -10.48 -36.56
N ALA A 783 18.34 -10.44 -37.42
CA ALA A 783 18.53 -10.24 -38.85
C ALA A 783 19.11 -8.85 -39.14
N ASP A 784 18.63 -7.81 -38.46
CA ASP A 784 19.15 -6.45 -38.53
C ASP A 784 20.60 -6.38 -38.02
N LEU A 785 20.89 -6.97 -36.85
CA LEU A 785 22.25 -7.06 -36.30
C LEU A 785 23.23 -7.71 -37.28
N ARG A 786 22.79 -8.73 -38.04
CA ARG A 786 23.64 -9.38 -39.05
C ARG A 786 24.07 -8.41 -40.15
N THR A 787 23.27 -7.39 -40.48
CA THR A 787 23.66 -6.35 -41.45
C THR A 787 24.83 -5.51 -40.94
N HIS A 788 25.00 -5.40 -39.62
CA HIS A 788 26.12 -4.72 -38.96
C HIS A 788 27.38 -5.58 -38.80
N ALA A 789 27.40 -6.83 -39.30
CA ALA A 789 28.56 -7.72 -39.20
C ALA A 789 29.91 -7.11 -39.67
N PRO A 790 29.98 -6.32 -40.77
CA PRO A 790 31.22 -5.64 -41.15
C PRO A 790 31.71 -4.64 -40.09
N ARG A 791 30.79 -3.92 -39.42
CA ARG A 791 31.12 -2.96 -38.36
C ARG A 791 31.56 -3.68 -37.08
N LEU A 792 30.86 -4.72 -36.65
CA LEU A 792 31.28 -5.56 -35.52
C LEU A 792 32.68 -6.16 -35.75
N THR A 793 32.97 -6.58 -36.98
CA THR A 793 34.31 -7.09 -37.37
C THR A 793 35.37 -5.98 -37.27
N ALA A 794 35.05 -4.78 -37.76
CA ALA A 794 35.94 -3.63 -37.68
C ALA A 794 36.24 -3.25 -36.21
N TRP A 795 35.21 -3.17 -35.36
CA TRP A 795 35.36 -2.89 -33.94
C TRP A 795 36.24 -3.93 -33.24
N GLY A 796 36.00 -5.24 -33.47
CA GLY A 796 36.83 -6.28 -32.89
C GLY A 796 38.30 -6.23 -33.33
N ARG A 797 38.56 -5.91 -34.60
CA ARG A 797 39.93 -5.75 -35.13
C ARG A 797 40.65 -4.54 -34.56
N GLU A 798 39.96 -3.40 -34.54
CA GLU A 798 40.50 -2.15 -34.00
C GLU A 798 40.82 -2.29 -32.51
N MET A 799 39.90 -2.91 -31.76
CA MET A 799 40.09 -3.22 -30.35
C MET A 799 41.32 -4.12 -30.14
N ALA A 800 41.50 -5.17 -30.96
CA ALA A 800 42.66 -6.06 -30.87
C ALA A 800 43.98 -5.35 -31.17
N ASP A 801 44.01 -4.52 -32.21
CA ASP A 801 45.21 -3.81 -32.62
C ASP A 801 45.59 -2.73 -31.59
N ARG A 802 44.64 -1.93 -31.09
CA ARG A 802 44.92 -0.89 -30.08
C ARG A 802 45.31 -1.46 -28.73
N MET A 803 44.53 -2.41 -28.21
CA MET A 803 44.80 -3.00 -26.90
C MET A 803 46.11 -3.81 -26.90
N SER A 804 46.54 -4.32 -28.07
CA SER A 804 47.85 -4.95 -28.20
C SER A 804 49.03 -4.01 -28.02
N HIS A 805 48.81 -2.71 -28.20
CA HIS A 805 49.77 -1.63 -28.00
C HIS A 805 49.51 -0.84 -26.70
N GLY A 806 48.71 -1.38 -25.78
CA GLY A 806 48.53 -0.84 -24.44
C GLY A 806 47.30 0.04 -24.22
N ALA A 807 46.42 0.21 -25.22
CA ALA A 807 45.14 0.89 -25.02
C ALA A 807 44.20 0.07 -24.12
N ARG A 808 43.27 0.75 -23.45
CA ARG A 808 42.23 0.14 -22.60
C ARG A 808 40.83 0.30 -23.17
N LEU A 809 39.93 -0.58 -22.74
CA LEU A 809 38.50 -0.50 -22.97
C LEU A 809 37.79 -0.02 -21.71
N LEU A 810 36.89 0.94 -21.84
CA LEU A 810 35.89 1.29 -20.82
C LEU A 810 34.51 0.96 -21.34
N ALA A 811 33.67 0.27 -20.57
CA ALA A 811 32.31 -0.06 -20.96
C ALA A 811 31.30 0.43 -19.93
N ALA A 812 30.17 0.98 -20.38
CA ALA A 812 29.08 1.40 -19.52
C ALA A 812 27.71 1.14 -20.13
N GLY A 813 26.75 0.82 -19.27
CA GLY A 813 25.34 0.65 -19.59
C GLY A 813 24.50 0.75 -18.33
N ASN A 814 23.17 0.85 -18.48
CA ASN A 814 22.22 0.83 -17.36
C ASN A 814 21.38 -0.46 -17.41
N GLY A 815 20.95 -0.96 -16.25
CA GLY A 815 20.12 -2.17 -16.15
C GLY A 815 20.80 -3.38 -16.80
N GLY A 816 20.07 -4.15 -17.61
CA GLY A 816 20.68 -5.31 -18.29
C GLY A 816 21.77 -4.95 -19.31
N SER A 817 21.78 -3.74 -19.90
CA SER A 817 22.92 -3.29 -20.73
C SER A 817 24.19 -3.07 -19.89
N ALA A 818 24.04 -2.86 -18.57
CA ALA A 818 25.16 -2.88 -17.64
C ALA A 818 25.72 -4.31 -17.51
N ALA A 819 24.87 -5.34 -17.44
CA ALA A 819 25.33 -6.73 -17.46
C ALA A 819 26.13 -7.03 -18.73
N GLU A 820 25.69 -6.56 -19.90
CA GLU A 820 26.44 -6.72 -21.16
C GLU A 820 27.78 -5.99 -21.19
N ALA A 821 27.85 -4.78 -20.63
CA ALA A 821 29.12 -4.07 -20.45
C ALA A 821 30.09 -4.84 -19.54
N GLN A 822 29.57 -5.43 -18.46
CA GLN A 822 30.34 -6.31 -17.57
C GLN A 822 30.79 -7.59 -18.29
N HIS A 823 29.91 -8.21 -19.08
CA HIS A 823 30.22 -9.41 -19.85
C HIS A 823 31.37 -9.15 -20.82
N LEU A 824 31.27 -8.11 -21.64
CA LEU A 824 32.32 -7.70 -22.59
C LEU A 824 33.68 -7.52 -21.91
N THR A 825 33.72 -6.78 -20.80
CA THR A 825 34.98 -6.52 -20.09
C THR A 825 35.56 -7.78 -19.44
N SER A 826 34.71 -8.67 -18.92
CA SER A 826 35.11 -9.94 -18.32
C SER A 826 35.73 -10.89 -19.34
N GLU A 827 35.20 -10.93 -20.58
CA GLU A 827 35.75 -11.76 -21.66
C GLU A 827 37.15 -11.31 -22.11
N LEU A 828 37.43 -10.00 -22.05
CA LEU A 828 38.73 -9.43 -22.43
C LEU A 828 39.78 -9.57 -21.33
N VAL A 829 39.39 -9.39 -20.07
CA VAL A 829 40.27 -9.57 -18.91
C VAL A 829 40.54 -11.05 -18.65
N GLY A 830 39.49 -11.86 -18.74
CA GLY A 830 39.50 -13.31 -18.56
C GLY A 830 39.74 -14.07 -19.87
N ARG A 831 39.03 -15.19 -20.02
CA ARG A 831 39.19 -16.15 -21.13
C ARG A 831 37.89 -16.28 -21.91
N PHE A 832 37.91 -15.82 -23.17
CA PHE A 832 36.84 -16.02 -24.14
C PHE A 832 37.01 -17.31 -24.94
N ASP A 833 38.16 -17.48 -25.62
CA ASP A 833 38.49 -18.71 -26.36
C ASP A 833 40.01 -18.97 -26.33
N GLY A 834 40.40 -20.14 -25.80
CA GLY A 834 41.81 -20.50 -25.60
C GLY A 834 42.51 -19.72 -24.49
N ASP A 835 43.84 -19.92 -24.38
CA ASP A 835 44.68 -19.22 -23.41
C ASP A 835 45.46 -18.09 -24.12
N ARG A 836 45.36 -16.88 -23.59
CA ARG A 836 46.02 -15.68 -24.11
C ARG A 836 46.34 -14.70 -22.99
N ARG A 837 47.10 -13.65 -23.30
CA ARG A 837 47.34 -12.57 -22.34
C ARG A 837 46.04 -11.83 -21.98
N PRO A 838 45.90 -11.33 -20.74
CA PRO A 838 44.79 -10.47 -20.35
C PRO A 838 44.91 -9.08 -20.97
N PHE A 839 43.78 -8.41 -21.19
CA PHE A 839 43.73 -7.02 -21.66
C PHE A 839 43.05 -6.10 -20.65
N SER A 840 43.42 -4.82 -20.64
CA SER A 840 42.85 -3.83 -19.72
C SER A 840 41.45 -3.40 -20.17
N ALA A 841 40.41 -3.95 -19.54
CA ALA A 841 39.02 -3.56 -19.76
C ALA A 841 38.31 -3.31 -18.42
N ILE A 842 37.53 -2.22 -18.31
CA ILE A 842 36.81 -1.85 -17.08
C ILE A 842 35.33 -1.55 -17.37
N ALA A 843 34.44 -2.21 -16.62
CA ALA A 843 33.03 -1.85 -16.57
C ALA A 843 32.83 -0.74 -15.54
N LEU A 844 32.32 0.42 -15.96
CA LEU A 844 32.26 1.60 -15.10
C LEU A 844 31.21 1.50 -13.99
N HIS A 845 30.28 0.53 -14.05
CA HIS A 845 29.29 0.31 -12.99
C HIS A 845 29.69 -0.78 -11.98
N SER A 846 30.79 -1.49 -12.17
CA SER A 846 31.09 -2.70 -11.37
C SER A 846 31.62 -2.42 -9.97
N GLU A 847 32.17 -1.23 -9.71
CA GLU A 847 32.65 -0.84 -8.37
C GLU A 847 31.54 -0.06 -7.66
N SER A 848 30.81 -0.75 -6.79
CA SER A 848 29.61 -0.21 -6.14
C SER A 848 29.91 0.99 -5.24
N SER A 849 31.09 1.07 -4.63
CA SER A 849 31.47 2.19 -3.77
C SER A 849 31.62 3.50 -4.57
N ALA A 850 32.23 3.45 -5.75
CA ALA A 850 32.42 4.57 -6.66
C ALA A 850 31.10 4.99 -7.29
N VAL A 851 30.26 4.03 -7.72
CA VAL A 851 28.94 4.35 -8.27
C VAL A 851 28.07 5.04 -7.22
N THR A 852 28.07 4.54 -5.98
CA THR A 852 27.28 5.13 -4.89
C THR A 852 27.85 6.46 -4.43
N ALA A 853 29.17 6.59 -4.24
CA ALA A 853 29.81 7.84 -3.85
C ALA A 853 29.64 8.92 -4.91
N ILE A 854 29.87 8.59 -6.19
CA ILE A 854 29.70 9.56 -7.28
C ILE A 854 28.22 9.91 -7.46
N GLY A 855 27.32 8.93 -7.39
CA GLY A 855 25.89 9.14 -7.48
C GLY A 855 25.37 10.04 -6.37
N ASN A 856 25.85 9.86 -5.14
CA ASN A 856 25.50 10.67 -3.97
C ASN A 856 26.06 12.10 -4.06
N ASP A 857 27.33 12.24 -4.43
CA ASP A 857 28.02 13.54 -4.32
C ASP A 857 27.85 14.43 -5.55
N TYR A 858 27.62 13.84 -6.73
CA TYR A 858 27.60 14.55 -8.01
C TYR A 858 26.38 14.23 -8.88
N GLY A 859 25.48 13.37 -8.39
CA GLY A 859 24.29 12.94 -9.09
C GLY A 859 24.53 11.74 -10.00
N PHE A 860 23.47 10.96 -10.23
CA PHE A 860 23.54 9.72 -11.02
C PHE A 860 23.94 9.97 -12.49
N ASP A 861 23.72 11.17 -13.02
CA ASP A 861 24.16 11.56 -14.36
C ASP A 861 25.68 11.59 -14.52
N GLU A 862 26.44 11.77 -13.45
CA GLU A 862 27.91 11.92 -13.49
C GLU A 862 28.65 10.60 -13.25
N VAL A 863 27.93 9.51 -12.91
CA VAL A 863 28.53 8.24 -12.45
C VAL A 863 29.52 7.65 -13.44
N PHE A 864 29.22 7.71 -14.73
CA PHE A 864 30.13 7.22 -15.77
C PHE A 864 31.12 8.29 -16.23
N ALA A 865 30.67 9.53 -16.42
CA ALA A 865 31.50 10.62 -16.91
C ALA A 865 32.74 10.88 -16.03
N ARG A 866 32.56 10.88 -14.70
CA ARG A 866 33.68 11.04 -13.75
C ARG A 866 34.71 9.93 -13.83
N GLN A 867 34.23 8.69 -13.97
CA GLN A 867 35.11 7.55 -14.13
C GLN A 867 35.83 7.58 -15.48
N VAL A 868 35.15 7.98 -16.56
CA VAL A 868 35.78 8.22 -17.87
C VAL A 868 36.88 9.28 -17.76
N HIS A 869 36.64 10.41 -17.09
CA HIS A 869 37.67 11.43 -16.86
C HIS A 869 38.87 10.89 -16.08
N ALA A 870 38.63 10.06 -15.06
CA ALA A 870 39.70 9.48 -14.26
C ALA A 870 40.54 8.48 -15.07
N HIS A 871 39.89 7.69 -15.92
CA HIS A 871 40.44 6.46 -16.46
C HIS A 871 40.83 6.51 -17.95
N ALA A 872 40.08 7.21 -18.79
CA ALA A 872 40.31 7.24 -20.23
C ALA A 872 41.55 8.08 -20.60
N ARG A 873 42.26 7.65 -21.64
CA ARG A 873 43.41 8.32 -22.26
C ARG A 873 43.22 8.37 -23.78
N SER A 874 44.03 9.19 -24.44
CA SER A 874 44.00 9.26 -25.90
C SER A 874 44.38 7.91 -26.52
N GLY A 875 43.56 7.44 -27.47
CA GLY A 875 43.72 6.12 -28.09
C GLY A 875 42.88 5.00 -27.45
N ASP A 876 42.32 5.22 -26.26
CA ASP A 876 41.42 4.27 -25.61
C ASP A 876 40.06 4.18 -26.31
N ILE A 877 39.29 3.16 -25.95
CA ILE A 877 37.96 2.90 -26.49
C ILE A 877 36.93 2.95 -25.36
N VAL A 878 35.84 3.69 -25.56
CA VAL A 878 34.70 3.76 -24.65
C VAL A 878 33.45 3.21 -25.35
N VAL A 879 32.90 2.12 -24.84
CA VAL A 879 31.70 1.46 -25.37
C VAL A 879 30.50 1.75 -24.48
N LEU A 880 29.44 2.29 -25.05
CA LEU A 880 28.22 2.70 -24.36
C LEU A 880 27.03 1.88 -24.86
N LEU A 881 26.38 1.14 -23.98
CA LEU A 881 25.25 0.28 -24.31
C LEU A 881 23.95 0.85 -23.72
N SER A 882 22.95 1.08 -24.58
CA SER A 882 21.66 1.65 -24.16
C SER A 882 20.51 1.27 -25.08
N THR A 883 19.53 0.52 -24.60
CA THR A 883 18.35 0.16 -25.41
C THR A 883 17.52 1.36 -25.86
N SER A 884 17.61 2.51 -25.19
CA SER A 884 16.90 3.75 -25.58
C SER A 884 17.78 4.78 -26.26
N GLY A 885 19.10 4.73 -26.06
CA GLY A 885 20.05 5.74 -26.53
C GLY A 885 19.86 7.15 -25.91
N ARG A 886 19.13 7.26 -24.80
CA ARG A 886 18.73 8.55 -24.19
C ARG A 886 19.25 8.76 -22.76
N SER A 887 19.95 7.78 -22.17
CA SER A 887 20.41 7.89 -20.79
C SER A 887 21.42 9.03 -20.62
N GLN A 888 21.09 10.01 -19.77
CA GLN A 888 21.91 11.20 -19.57
C GLN A 888 23.31 10.86 -19.04
N ASN A 889 23.43 9.86 -18.17
CA ASN A 889 24.72 9.40 -17.66
C ASN A 889 25.66 8.83 -18.74
N LEU A 890 25.12 8.19 -19.78
CA LEU A 890 25.88 7.71 -20.94
C LEU A 890 26.22 8.85 -21.90
N LEU A 891 25.33 9.83 -22.09
CA LEU A 891 25.62 11.01 -22.89
C LEU A 891 26.78 11.84 -22.31
N ARG A 892 26.79 12.02 -20.98
CA ARG A 892 27.91 12.66 -20.29
C ARG A 892 29.18 11.84 -20.38
N ALA A 893 29.10 10.51 -20.33
CA ALA A 893 30.25 9.63 -20.55
C ALA A 893 30.84 9.77 -21.97
N ALA A 894 29.99 9.87 -23.00
CA ALA A 894 30.42 10.11 -24.37
C ALA A 894 31.15 11.45 -24.52
N ALA A 895 30.62 12.52 -23.90
CA ALA A 895 31.26 13.83 -23.88
C ALA A 895 32.62 13.80 -23.15
N ALA A 896 32.69 13.11 -22.00
CA ALA A 896 33.93 12.94 -21.25
C ALA A 896 34.99 12.15 -22.03
N ALA A 897 34.57 11.11 -22.75
CA ALA A 897 35.46 10.29 -23.58
C ALA A 897 36.07 11.10 -24.73
N ARG A 898 35.24 11.91 -25.40
CA ARG A 898 35.69 12.84 -26.45
C ARG A 898 36.71 13.85 -25.91
N ALA A 899 36.46 14.41 -24.73
CA ALA A 899 37.40 15.32 -24.08
C ALA A 899 38.74 14.66 -23.72
N ALA A 900 38.73 13.35 -23.41
CA ALA A 900 39.92 12.57 -23.12
C ALA A 900 40.66 12.07 -24.40
N GLY A 901 40.11 12.32 -25.59
CA GLY A 901 40.65 11.84 -26.87
C GLY A 901 40.48 10.32 -27.08
N ALA A 902 39.52 9.70 -26.38
CA ALA A 902 39.16 8.30 -26.57
C ALA A 902 38.10 8.16 -27.69
N THR A 903 38.14 7.04 -28.40
CA THR A 903 37.13 6.70 -29.42
C THR A 903 35.88 6.15 -28.75
N THR A 904 34.71 6.62 -29.19
CA THR A 904 33.41 6.29 -28.59
C THR A 904 32.57 5.43 -29.53
N TRP A 905 32.10 4.28 -29.02
CA TRP A 905 31.19 3.38 -29.72
C TRP A 905 29.88 3.23 -28.96
N ALA A 906 28.75 3.28 -29.66
CA ALA A 906 27.44 3.07 -29.07
C ALA A 906 26.72 1.84 -29.64
N MET A 907 26.11 1.02 -28.78
CA MET A 907 25.11 0.04 -29.18
C MET A 907 23.76 0.46 -28.63
N THR A 908 22.82 0.79 -29.50
CA THR A 908 21.52 1.33 -29.11
C THR A 908 20.33 0.58 -29.68
N GLY A 909 19.14 0.87 -29.14
CA GLY A 909 17.90 0.62 -29.86
C GLY A 909 17.70 1.59 -31.03
N PRO A 910 16.45 1.77 -31.50
CA PRO A 910 16.16 2.46 -32.76
C PRO A 910 16.76 3.87 -32.82
N GLY A 911 17.36 4.20 -33.97
CA GLY A 911 17.82 5.56 -34.29
C GLY A 911 16.74 6.36 -35.03
N PRO A 912 16.82 7.72 -35.05
CA PRO A 912 17.85 8.54 -34.41
C PRO A 912 17.65 8.69 -32.90
N ASN A 913 18.75 8.72 -32.15
CA ASN A 913 18.75 9.01 -30.72
C ASN A 913 20.02 9.78 -30.31
N PRO A 914 20.00 10.49 -29.16
CA PRO A 914 21.10 11.37 -28.77
C PRO A 914 22.45 10.66 -28.60
N LEU A 915 22.47 9.39 -28.19
CA LEU A 915 23.72 8.66 -27.96
C LEU A 915 24.40 8.26 -29.28
N VAL A 916 23.59 7.95 -30.31
CA VAL A 916 24.06 7.73 -31.69
C VAL A 916 24.75 8.98 -32.24
N GLU A 917 24.22 10.16 -31.96
CA GLU A 917 24.82 11.44 -32.38
C GLU A 917 26.06 11.82 -31.57
N ALA A 918 26.11 11.41 -30.31
CA ALA A 918 27.20 11.73 -29.39
C ALA A 918 28.46 10.86 -29.57
N CYS A 919 28.35 9.69 -30.21
CA CYS A 919 29.46 8.73 -30.38
C CYS A 919 30.06 8.75 -31.80
N ASP A 920 31.34 8.38 -31.92
CA ASP A 920 32.06 8.35 -33.21
C ASP A 920 31.51 7.28 -34.16
N GLU A 921 31.18 6.11 -33.62
CA GLU A 921 30.51 5.03 -34.34
C GLU A 921 29.38 4.42 -33.52
N HIS A 922 28.40 3.82 -34.19
CA HIS A 922 27.27 3.20 -33.53
C HIS A 922 26.70 2.00 -34.30
N ILE A 923 25.97 1.17 -33.56
CA ILE A 923 25.05 0.14 -34.06
C ILE A 923 23.70 0.44 -33.41
N ALA A 924 22.68 0.77 -34.21
CA ALA A 924 21.33 1.06 -33.74
C ALA A 924 20.40 0.00 -34.31
N LEU A 925 19.82 -0.80 -33.43
CA LEU A 925 18.98 -1.95 -33.81
C LEU A 925 17.52 -1.58 -33.66
N ASP A 926 16.72 -1.86 -34.69
CA ASP A 926 15.28 -1.63 -34.62
C ASP A 926 14.58 -2.79 -33.90
N GLY A 927 13.92 -2.51 -32.79
CA GLY A 927 13.19 -3.51 -32.03
C GLY A 927 12.84 -3.11 -30.60
N PRO A 928 12.01 -3.93 -29.91
CA PRO A 928 11.70 -3.74 -28.49
C PRO A 928 12.97 -3.77 -27.63
N SER A 929 12.98 -3.03 -26.53
CA SER A 929 14.17 -2.88 -25.68
C SER A 929 14.74 -4.22 -25.18
N ALA A 930 13.89 -5.20 -24.87
CA ALA A 930 14.34 -6.53 -24.45
C ALA A 930 15.12 -7.25 -25.55
N ASN A 931 14.59 -7.27 -26.78
CA ASN A 931 15.26 -7.93 -27.91
C ASN A 931 16.51 -7.19 -28.38
N VAL A 932 16.51 -5.85 -28.30
CA VAL A 932 17.73 -5.04 -28.53
C VAL A 932 18.82 -5.41 -27.52
N GLN A 933 18.46 -5.64 -26.25
CA GLN A 933 19.41 -6.08 -25.23
C GLN A 933 19.94 -7.50 -25.48
N GLU A 934 19.07 -8.44 -25.88
CA GLU A 934 19.52 -9.79 -26.29
C GLU A 934 20.48 -9.72 -27.49
N ALA A 935 20.21 -8.85 -28.45
CA ALA A 935 21.08 -8.61 -29.59
C ALA A 935 22.40 -7.92 -29.19
N GLN A 936 22.43 -7.09 -28.13
CA GLN A 936 23.68 -6.54 -27.58
C GLN A 936 24.61 -7.65 -27.07
N LEU A 937 24.11 -8.66 -26.37
CA LEU A 937 24.90 -9.82 -25.95
C LEU A 937 25.51 -10.56 -27.16
N VAL A 938 24.70 -10.81 -28.20
CA VAL A 938 25.16 -11.44 -29.44
C VAL A 938 26.25 -10.59 -30.12
N ALA A 939 26.08 -9.27 -30.15
CA ALA A 939 27.06 -8.33 -30.68
C ALA A 939 28.37 -8.34 -29.89
N VAL A 940 28.30 -8.38 -28.55
CA VAL A 940 29.47 -8.50 -27.66
C VAL A 940 30.28 -9.76 -28.00
N HIS A 941 29.62 -10.92 -28.10
CA HIS A 941 30.31 -12.17 -28.48
C HIS A 941 30.89 -12.11 -29.90
N ALA A 942 30.19 -11.49 -30.86
CA ALA A 942 30.68 -11.32 -32.22
C ALA A 942 31.96 -10.47 -32.28
N ILE A 943 32.01 -9.38 -31.48
CA ILE A 943 33.20 -8.54 -31.34
C ILE A 943 34.35 -9.33 -30.71
N CYS A 944 34.11 -10.08 -29.62
CA CYS A 944 35.12 -10.93 -29.00
C CYS A 944 35.67 -11.98 -29.98
N ARG A 945 34.81 -12.65 -30.77
CA ARG A 945 35.27 -13.59 -31.81
C ARG A 945 36.16 -12.91 -32.86
N SER A 946 35.77 -11.72 -33.32
CA SER A 946 36.59 -10.97 -34.28
C SER A 946 37.91 -10.50 -33.67
N PHE A 947 37.89 -10.09 -32.40
CA PHE A 947 39.06 -9.71 -31.63
C PHE A 947 40.06 -10.88 -31.53
N GLU A 948 39.62 -12.06 -31.10
CA GLU A 948 40.50 -13.26 -31.03
C GLU A 948 41.07 -13.64 -32.39
N SER A 949 40.23 -13.63 -33.44
CA SER A 949 40.68 -13.92 -34.80
C SER A 949 41.78 -12.97 -35.26
N ARG A 950 41.67 -11.68 -34.90
CA ARG A 950 42.69 -10.67 -35.22
C ARG A 950 43.99 -10.89 -34.45
N LEU A 951 43.92 -11.23 -33.16
CA LEU A 951 45.10 -11.55 -32.36
C LEU A 951 45.86 -12.75 -32.92
N GLN A 952 45.15 -13.84 -33.22
CA GLN A 952 45.77 -15.03 -33.83
C GLN A 952 46.43 -14.71 -35.18
N ALA A 953 45.82 -13.83 -35.98
CA ALA A 953 46.41 -13.38 -37.24
C ALA A 953 47.69 -12.55 -37.02
N ASN A 954 47.70 -11.66 -36.01
CA ASN A 954 48.86 -10.87 -35.62
C ASN A 954 50.00 -11.78 -35.14
N ASP A 955 49.71 -12.77 -34.31
CA ASP A 955 50.71 -13.73 -33.81
C ASP A 955 51.31 -14.57 -34.94
N ARG A 956 50.47 -15.06 -35.87
CA ARG A 956 50.94 -15.78 -37.07
C ARG A 956 51.79 -14.89 -37.98
N ALA A 957 51.43 -13.62 -38.13
CA ALA A 957 52.20 -12.66 -38.92
C ALA A 957 53.55 -12.35 -38.26
N ALA A 958 53.58 -12.15 -36.94
CA ALA A 958 54.81 -11.95 -36.17
C ALA A 958 55.73 -13.19 -36.23
N ALA A 959 55.16 -14.40 -36.09
CA ALA A 959 55.91 -15.64 -36.26
C ALA A 959 56.53 -15.77 -37.66
N ARG A 960 55.78 -15.43 -38.73
CA ARG A 960 56.29 -15.41 -40.11
C ARG A 960 57.35 -14.35 -40.35
N ALA A 961 57.21 -13.15 -39.77
CA ALA A 961 58.20 -12.08 -39.86
C ALA A 961 59.50 -12.44 -39.13
N SER A 962 59.42 -13.16 -38.01
CA SER A 962 60.59 -13.69 -37.29
C SER A 962 61.30 -14.84 -38.02
N ALA A 963 60.62 -15.50 -38.97
CA ALA A 963 61.12 -16.63 -39.75
C ALA A 963 61.70 -16.25 -41.12
N ALA A 964 61.68 -14.98 -41.52
CA ALA A 964 62.28 -14.50 -42.78
C ALA A 964 63.80 -14.25 -42.62
N PRO A 965 64.67 -14.74 -43.53
CA PRO A 965 66.11 -14.55 -43.41
C PRO A 965 66.52 -13.09 -43.62
N ALA A 966 67.36 -12.57 -42.73
CA ALA A 966 67.89 -11.20 -42.79
C ALA A 966 68.68 -10.95 -44.09
N PRO A 967 68.60 -9.74 -44.70
CA PRO A 967 69.38 -9.42 -45.87
C PRO A 967 70.86 -9.23 -45.51
N VAL A 968 71.72 -9.84 -46.31
CA VAL A 968 73.17 -9.70 -46.26
C VAL A 968 73.55 -8.31 -46.79
N SER A 969 74.19 -7.48 -45.96
CA SER A 969 75.03 -6.39 -46.44
C SER A 969 76.37 -6.41 -45.71
N GLY A 970 77.44 -6.60 -46.48
CA GLY A 970 78.81 -6.45 -46.03
C GLY A 970 79.31 -5.04 -46.29
N ALA A 971 80.02 -4.46 -45.33
CA ALA A 971 81.37 -3.90 -45.51
C ALA A 971 81.82 -3.21 -44.22
N ALA A 972 83.10 -3.43 -43.89
CA ALA A 972 83.79 -3.06 -42.66
C ALA A 972 83.98 -1.54 -42.46
N SER A 973 84.14 -1.08 -41.21
CA SER A 973 85.45 -0.70 -40.66
C SER A 973 85.39 -0.17 -39.21
N ALA A 974 86.48 -0.46 -38.49
CA ALA A 974 87.13 0.30 -37.42
C ALA A 974 86.52 0.36 -35.99
N SER A 975 87.24 -0.33 -35.11
CA SER A 975 87.33 -0.24 -33.65
C SER A 975 87.64 1.15 -33.07
N VAL A 976 87.20 1.43 -31.83
CA VAL A 976 88.04 1.79 -30.65
C VAL A 976 87.16 1.66 -29.37
N PRO A 977 87.69 1.19 -28.21
CA PRO A 977 86.91 0.85 -27.02
C PRO A 977 86.90 1.98 -25.96
N VAL A 978 85.86 2.02 -25.11
CA VAL A 978 85.93 2.70 -23.80
C VAL A 978 85.28 1.82 -22.74
N THR A 979 86.11 1.37 -21.81
CA THR A 979 85.79 0.82 -20.49
C THR A 979 85.51 1.97 -19.51
N VAL A 980 84.44 1.87 -18.73
CA VAL A 980 84.37 2.47 -17.37
C VAL A 980 83.66 1.48 -16.43
N ALA A 981 84.28 1.32 -15.26
CA ALA A 981 84.08 0.30 -14.23
C ALA A 981 82.84 0.55 -13.32
N PRO A 982 82.50 -0.39 -12.41
CA PRO A 982 81.24 -0.40 -11.66
C PRO A 982 81.35 0.33 -10.30
N ALA A 983 80.22 0.80 -9.78
CA ALA A 983 80.09 1.21 -8.38
C ALA A 983 78.84 0.58 -7.76
N SER A 984 79.08 -0.23 -6.74
CA SER A 984 78.14 -0.80 -5.78
C SER A 984 77.63 0.22 -4.77
N THR A 985 76.41 0.04 -4.27
CA THR A 985 75.96 0.21 -2.86
C THR A 985 74.46 -0.16 -2.82
N THR A 986 74.05 -1.32 -2.31
CA THR A 986 73.69 -1.62 -0.89
C THR A 986 72.65 -0.69 -0.28
N ALA A 987 71.42 -1.19 -0.10
CA ALA A 987 70.58 -0.93 1.07
C ALA A 987 69.63 -2.12 1.28
N GLU A 988 69.63 -2.62 2.51
CA GLU A 988 68.99 -3.83 3.05
C GLU A 988 67.45 -3.79 3.14
N PRO A 989 66.81 -4.94 3.41
CA PRO A 989 65.36 -5.07 3.67
C PRO A 989 65.04 -4.80 5.15
N ALA A 990 63.85 -4.26 5.42
CA ALA A 990 63.30 -4.17 6.78
C ALA A 990 62.08 -5.08 6.92
N GLU A 991 62.22 -6.11 7.77
CA GLU A 991 61.10 -6.87 8.33
C GLU A 991 60.47 -6.12 9.53
N VAL A 992 59.13 -6.00 9.52
CA VAL A 992 58.11 -6.50 10.50
C VAL A 992 58.39 -6.23 12.01
N PRO A 993 57.43 -5.78 12.90
CA PRO A 993 56.29 -6.64 13.30
C PRO A 993 55.02 -6.05 14.01
N ALA A 994 54.07 -6.99 14.23
CA ALA A 994 53.00 -7.09 15.25
C ALA A 994 51.63 -6.47 14.95
#